data_AF-A0A8H5SQI0-F1
#
_entry.id   AF-A0A8H5SQI0-F1
#
_cell.length_a   1.000
_cell.length_b   1.000
_cell.length_c   1.000
_cell.angle_alpha   90.00
_cell.angle_beta   90.00
_cell.angle_gamma   90.00
#
_symmetry.space_group_name_H-M   'P 1'
#
loop_
_entity.id
_entity.type
_entity.pdbx_description
1 polymer ?
#
loop_
_entity_poly.entity_id
_entity_poly.type
_entity_poly.pdbx_seq_one_letter_code
_entity_poly.pdbx_strand_id
1 'polypeptide(L)'
;MATTFIPNALEKPSNCGSNFESLLKRAVITGADEKARMRGDNPLPSLEPPKKVIVVGAGISGLRAASVLRRHGLDVVIVEARDRIGGRICASSQPGKTRDLGAAWMHETSQNKLTKLIPKLGVDYYYDDGAPLYYTPYGKAGAQFKAKKVADEFADYCEWFYKNNPDAEDKSVDELVRSFVKKHDLITEDERLWAPQATREIELWIGTSTSVASSKHLSYFVTERNLYVLHGGYQKIVGWTAESIRDSIHLNHHVSHVQWSEDGTSSAVVTCQDAQGKEQRLTADAVVVTVPLGVLRRQLISFSPALPSDISEGISRFSYGALGKVFFEFAEVFWTKDHDQLIYYPAPPEHQEEGLVTDGILAHPTVTVNTWLMSGKKELCVQVAEPLTQRVEAMSNEELYSFFRPLFNLYRTEPYKALPKLVSIECTKWTQDPLAGFGTYSADKVGDEPSLFTDALVNHKHSRLQFAGEHCTLVANGRKMPTLWRTNESGLTAEVEFPPASNTDRQQAFGNGRKHLILFIVSWNCLIVTFSSTSLLVATPEIAYDLKTTTEIINATNAGVLVAMGCSSMIWSPLAELIGRRHSYNAALLFMLATSIGTAVAINLPGFTALRVLSGLTGTYFMVAGQTIIADIYEPLVRGRAVGFMQVGSVAGSAIGPCISGIIITFSHWRSIYWLQSSMAGLGLILSFYFIPNIESEVEQLHGKLSESEQTLSGVLKRFDPRKILKQFLRPQVFLADLTCGFLAISQYGLLTCVRHIITPRYHIATPLISGLFYIAPGMGFIVGSVLGGLAYPKTG
;
A
#
# COMPACT_ATOMS: atom_id res chain seq x y z
N MET A 1 33.44 34.84 -19.07
CA MET A 1 34.50 34.91 -18.04
C MET A 1 34.11 33.99 -16.91
N ALA A 2 34.93 32.95 -16.68
CA ALA A 2 34.96 31.98 -15.57
C ALA A 2 33.62 31.31 -15.22
N THR A 3 33.26 30.08 -15.62
CA THR A 3 33.96 28.77 -15.68
C THR A 3 34.83 28.46 -14.46
N THR A 4 34.28 27.69 -13.52
CA THR A 4 35.05 26.73 -12.73
C THR A 4 34.24 25.47 -12.44
N PHE A 5 34.83 24.36 -12.86
CA PHE A 5 34.40 22.97 -12.78
C PHE A 5 34.12 22.50 -11.35
N ILE A 6 33.07 21.69 -11.17
CA ILE A 6 32.97 20.74 -10.05
C ILE A 6 33.33 19.35 -10.60
N PRO A 7 34.30 18.62 -10.03
CA PRO A 7 34.73 17.33 -10.54
C PRO A 7 33.71 16.23 -10.25
N ASN A 8 33.52 15.35 -11.24
CA ASN A 8 33.00 14.01 -11.06
C ASN A 8 33.80 13.27 -9.98
N ALA A 9 33.13 12.80 -8.93
CA ALA A 9 33.61 11.73 -8.06
C ALA A 9 32.42 10.97 -7.44
N LEU A 10 31.61 10.33 -8.30
CA LEU A 10 30.92 9.10 -7.92
C LEU A 10 31.84 7.96 -8.35
N GLU A 11 32.89 7.71 -7.57
CA GLU A 11 33.56 6.42 -7.63
C GLU A 11 32.58 5.39 -7.09
N LYS A 12 31.99 4.64 -8.03
CA LYS A 12 31.41 3.34 -7.76
C LYS A 12 32.50 2.49 -7.10
N PRO A 13 32.30 1.88 -5.92
CA PRO A 13 33.14 0.76 -5.53
C PRO A 13 33.03 -0.30 -6.61
N SER A 14 34.19 -0.64 -7.15
CA SER A 14 34.38 -1.42 -8.35
C SER A 14 33.92 -2.86 -8.21
N ASN A 15 33.47 -3.38 -9.34
CA ASN A 15 33.24 -4.79 -9.64
C ASN A 15 34.40 -5.68 -9.16
N CYS A 16 34.09 -6.85 -8.61
CA CYS A 16 35.00 -7.99 -8.56
C CYS A 16 34.22 -9.32 -8.58
N GLY A 17 33.63 -9.62 -9.74
CA GLY A 17 33.29 -10.97 -10.17
C GLY A 17 34.35 -11.46 -11.15
N SER A 18 35.53 -11.82 -10.65
CA SER A 18 36.62 -12.37 -11.46
C SER A 18 37.44 -13.34 -10.61
N ASN A 19 36.82 -14.47 -10.26
CA ASN A 19 37.46 -15.78 -10.01
C ASN A 19 36.49 -16.85 -9.46
N PHE A 20 35.21 -16.52 -9.24
CA PHE A 20 34.16 -17.53 -9.08
C PHE A 20 33.92 -18.34 -10.38
N GLU A 21 34.40 -17.82 -11.51
CA GLU A 21 34.49 -18.54 -12.79
C GLU A 21 35.42 -19.77 -12.73
N SER A 22 36.45 -19.82 -11.86
CA SER A 22 37.40 -20.95 -11.87
C SER A 22 36.84 -22.20 -11.18
N LEU A 23 35.96 -22.02 -10.19
CA LEU A 23 35.22 -23.10 -9.54
C LEU A 23 33.96 -23.50 -10.35
N LEU A 24 33.32 -22.55 -11.03
CA LEU A 24 32.17 -22.83 -11.91
C LEU A 24 32.56 -23.42 -13.27
N LYS A 25 33.78 -23.17 -13.80
CA LYS A 25 34.26 -23.78 -15.06
C LYS A 25 34.47 -25.30 -15.00
N ARG A 26 34.39 -25.93 -13.82
CA ARG A 26 34.35 -27.40 -13.70
C ARG A 26 32.93 -27.99 -13.68
N ALA A 27 31.88 -27.18 -13.57
CA ALA A 27 30.51 -27.65 -13.42
C ALA A 27 29.52 -27.14 -14.49
N VAL A 28 29.99 -26.42 -15.51
CA VAL A 28 29.16 -25.99 -16.64
C VAL A 28 29.50 -26.82 -17.88
N ILE A 29 28.82 -27.95 -18.02
CA ILE A 29 28.68 -28.63 -19.31
C ILE A 29 27.76 -27.73 -20.15
N THR A 30 28.34 -27.02 -21.12
CA THR A 30 27.59 -26.21 -22.09
C THR A 30 26.78 -27.12 -23.02
N GLY A 31 25.63 -26.63 -23.49
CA GLY A 31 24.69 -27.34 -24.38
C GLY A 31 25.24 -27.80 -25.74
N ALA A 32 26.55 -27.83 -25.94
CA ALA A 32 27.21 -28.48 -27.07
C ALA A 32 27.29 -30.02 -26.90
N ASP A 33 27.23 -30.53 -25.66
CA ASP A 33 27.34 -31.97 -25.37
C ASP A 33 26.05 -32.77 -25.56
N GLU A 34 24.89 -32.13 -25.75
CA GLU A 34 23.64 -32.84 -26.02
C GLU A 34 23.64 -33.53 -27.39
N LYS A 35 24.40 -33.02 -28.37
CA LYS A 35 24.60 -33.68 -29.66
C LYS A 35 25.71 -34.74 -29.64
N ALA A 36 26.64 -34.67 -28.68
CA ALA A 36 27.68 -35.69 -28.48
C ALA A 36 27.15 -36.91 -27.70
N ARG A 37 26.23 -36.70 -26.74
CA ARG A 37 25.58 -37.77 -25.96
C ARG A 37 24.76 -38.78 -26.78
N MET A 38 24.40 -38.46 -28.02
CA MET A 38 23.71 -39.37 -28.94
C MET A 38 24.67 -40.27 -29.76
N ARG A 39 25.99 -40.13 -29.59
CA ARG A 39 27.01 -41.04 -30.14
C ARG A 39 27.78 -41.66 -28.97
N GLY A 40 27.48 -42.90 -28.66
CA GLY A 40 27.90 -43.59 -27.44
C GLY A 40 29.38 -43.96 -27.34
N ASP A 41 30.29 -42.99 -27.41
CA ASP A 41 31.73 -43.19 -27.25
C ASP A 41 32.29 -42.24 -26.18
N ASN A 42 32.10 -42.59 -24.89
CA ASN A 42 33.05 -42.40 -23.78
C ASN A 42 32.43 -42.79 -22.43
N PRO A 43 33.17 -43.47 -21.53
CA PRO A 43 32.69 -43.77 -20.18
C PRO A 43 32.47 -42.46 -19.38
N LEU A 44 31.32 -42.38 -18.69
CA LEU A 44 30.86 -41.21 -17.92
C LEU A 44 31.88 -40.79 -16.84
N PRO A 45 32.17 -39.48 -16.67
CA PRO A 45 32.87 -39.00 -15.49
C PRO A 45 31.97 -39.21 -14.27
N SER A 46 32.54 -39.74 -13.19
CA SER A 46 31.85 -39.94 -11.91
C SER A 46 31.19 -38.62 -11.43
N LEU A 47 29.86 -38.61 -11.31
CA LEU A 47 29.12 -37.52 -10.68
C LEU A 47 29.60 -37.40 -9.23
N GLU A 48 30.31 -36.32 -8.90
CA GLU A 48 30.61 -36.00 -7.50
C GLU A 48 29.28 -35.89 -6.72
N PRO A 49 29.21 -36.42 -5.49
CA PRO A 49 27.99 -36.32 -4.68
C PRO A 49 27.62 -34.85 -4.42
N PRO A 50 26.32 -34.52 -4.35
CA PRO A 50 25.89 -33.15 -4.12
C PRO A 50 26.47 -32.62 -2.81
N LYS A 51 26.96 -31.38 -2.85
CA LYS A 51 27.51 -30.69 -1.68
C LYS A 51 26.42 -30.51 -0.62
N LYS A 52 26.77 -30.79 0.63
CA LYS A 52 25.85 -30.80 1.77
C LYS A 52 25.94 -29.50 2.57
N VAL A 53 24.80 -28.93 2.94
CA VAL A 53 24.71 -27.71 3.74
C VAL A 53 23.80 -27.94 4.93
N ILE A 54 24.24 -27.56 6.13
CA ILE A 54 23.40 -27.55 7.33
C ILE A 54 22.87 -26.13 7.56
N VAL A 55 21.56 -25.99 7.74
CA VAL A 55 20.90 -24.75 8.14
C VAL A 55 20.49 -24.87 9.61
N VAL A 56 20.99 -23.98 10.46
CA VAL A 56 20.65 -23.94 11.89
C VAL A 56 19.51 -22.96 12.11
N GLY A 57 18.34 -23.48 12.47
CA GLY A 57 17.08 -22.76 12.65
C GLY A 57 16.11 -22.92 11.48
N ALA A 58 14.86 -23.24 11.78
CA ALA A 58 13.73 -23.31 10.86
C ALA A 58 12.75 -22.13 11.04
N GLY A 59 13.30 -20.96 11.38
CA GLY A 59 12.63 -19.68 11.17
C GLY A 59 12.49 -19.37 9.68
N ILE A 60 11.79 -18.29 9.32
CA ILE A 60 11.57 -17.98 7.90
C ILE A 60 12.87 -17.78 7.10
N SER A 61 13.90 -17.18 7.70
CA SER A 61 15.22 -17.03 7.05
C SER A 61 15.85 -18.38 6.73
N GLY A 62 15.87 -19.30 7.70
CA GLY A 62 16.39 -20.66 7.51
C GLY A 62 15.59 -21.47 6.50
N LEU A 63 14.26 -21.46 6.58
CA LEU A 63 13.39 -22.14 5.62
C LEU A 63 13.60 -21.59 4.19
N ARG A 64 13.73 -20.27 4.05
CA ARG A 64 13.96 -19.64 2.74
C ARG A 64 15.34 -19.98 2.20
N ALA A 65 16.39 -19.88 3.02
CA ALA A 65 17.75 -20.25 2.65
C ALA A 65 17.81 -21.70 2.18
N ALA A 66 17.25 -22.63 2.95
CA ALA A 66 17.20 -24.04 2.59
C ALA A 66 16.43 -24.29 1.28
N SER A 67 15.26 -23.66 1.10
CA SER A 67 14.47 -23.79 -0.14
C SER A 67 15.23 -23.28 -1.37
N VAL A 68 16.05 -22.23 -1.23
CA VAL A 68 16.90 -21.72 -2.31
C VAL A 68 18.05 -22.69 -2.59
N LEU A 69 18.79 -23.10 -1.56
CA LEU A 69 19.93 -24.02 -1.69
C LEU A 69 19.53 -25.34 -2.37
N ARG A 70 18.38 -25.91 -1.97
CA ARG A 70 17.86 -27.15 -2.58
C ARG A 70 17.48 -26.99 -4.05
N ARG A 71 16.94 -25.84 -4.45
CA ARG A 71 16.66 -25.53 -5.87
C ARG A 71 17.94 -25.43 -6.71
N HIS A 72 19.08 -25.14 -6.08
CA HIS A 72 20.39 -25.12 -6.73
C HIS A 72 21.10 -26.49 -6.69
N GLY A 73 20.40 -27.58 -6.34
CA GLY A 73 20.92 -28.94 -6.40
C GLY A 73 21.81 -29.35 -5.22
N LEU A 74 21.83 -28.56 -4.14
CA LEU A 74 22.56 -28.89 -2.91
C LEU A 74 21.74 -29.83 -2.02
N ASP A 75 22.43 -30.71 -1.29
CA ASP A 75 21.83 -31.49 -0.21
C ASP A 75 21.72 -30.58 1.03
N VAL A 76 20.53 -30.49 1.62
CA VAL A 76 20.26 -29.56 2.71
C VAL A 76 19.64 -30.30 3.88
N VAL A 77 20.19 -30.05 5.07
CA VAL A 77 19.66 -30.51 6.35
C VAL A 77 19.35 -29.29 7.20
N ILE A 78 18.15 -29.20 7.77
CA ILE A 78 17.74 -28.10 8.64
C ILE A 78 17.59 -28.63 10.05
N VAL A 79 18.22 -27.97 11.01
CA VAL A 79 18.22 -28.36 12.43
C VAL A 79 17.50 -27.28 13.22
N GLU A 80 16.37 -27.62 13.83
CA GLU A 80 15.53 -26.70 14.61
C GLU A 80 15.39 -27.20 16.04
N ALA A 81 15.67 -26.30 16.99
CA ALA A 81 15.63 -26.61 18.41
C ALA A 81 14.21 -26.85 18.92
N ARG A 82 13.20 -26.19 18.34
CA ARG A 82 11.79 -26.34 18.72
C ARG A 82 11.15 -27.59 18.12
N ASP A 83 10.01 -27.94 18.67
CA ASP A 83 9.06 -28.93 18.14
C ASP A 83 8.23 -28.41 16.96
N ARG A 84 8.50 -27.19 16.49
CA ARG A 84 7.77 -26.52 15.41
C ARG A 84 8.70 -25.67 14.55
N ILE A 85 8.28 -25.42 13.31
CA ILE A 85 8.90 -24.45 12.42
C ILE A 85 8.34 -23.02 12.65
N GLY A 86 8.94 -22.03 12.00
CA GLY A 86 8.47 -20.63 11.97
C GLY A 86 9.19 -19.70 12.95
N GLY A 87 9.84 -20.24 14.00
CA GLY A 87 10.59 -19.43 14.97
C GLY A 87 9.72 -18.36 15.64
N ARG A 88 10.09 -17.08 15.45
CA ARG A 88 9.35 -15.90 15.93
C ARG A 88 8.02 -15.64 15.21
N ILE A 89 7.69 -16.43 14.18
CA ILE A 89 6.36 -16.50 13.60
C ILE A 89 5.61 -17.65 14.27
N CYS A 90 4.75 -17.30 15.22
CA CYS A 90 4.07 -18.25 16.09
C CYS A 90 2.60 -17.84 16.22
N ALA A 91 1.70 -18.80 16.02
CA ALA A 91 0.29 -18.65 16.31
C ALA A 91 -0.08 -19.44 17.57
N SER A 92 -1.10 -18.98 18.32
CA SER A 92 -1.60 -19.70 19.49
C SER A 92 -2.14 -21.07 19.10
N SER A 93 -1.82 -22.08 19.90
CA SER A 93 -2.30 -23.45 19.76
C SER A 93 -3.64 -23.70 20.46
N GLN A 94 -4.24 -22.67 21.09
CA GLN A 94 -5.51 -22.81 21.79
C GLN A 94 -6.69 -23.07 20.83
N PRO A 95 -7.51 -24.12 21.06
CA PRO A 95 -8.68 -24.43 20.23
C PRO A 95 -9.64 -23.24 20.11
N GLY A 96 -10.04 -22.89 18.88
CA GLY A 96 -10.93 -21.76 18.60
C GLY A 96 -10.29 -20.36 18.72
N LYS A 97 -9.00 -20.28 19.09
CA LYS A 97 -8.28 -19.04 19.38
C LYS A 97 -7.03 -18.85 18.54
N THR A 98 -7.10 -19.16 17.25
CA THR A 98 -5.98 -18.90 16.33
C THR A 98 -5.73 -17.38 16.22
N ARG A 99 -4.58 -16.93 16.73
CA ARG A 99 -4.07 -15.56 16.68
C ARG A 99 -2.55 -15.60 16.62
N ASP A 100 -1.92 -14.57 16.03
CA ASP A 100 -0.47 -14.49 15.94
C ASP A 100 0.15 -13.91 17.22
N LEU A 101 0.89 -14.74 17.95
CA LEU A 101 1.66 -14.39 19.15
C LEU A 101 2.99 -13.69 18.80
N GLY A 102 3.50 -13.95 17.59
CA GLY A 102 4.71 -13.35 17.04
C GLY A 102 4.40 -12.23 16.04
N ALA A 103 4.97 -12.32 14.84
CA ALA A 103 4.65 -11.41 13.74
C ALA A 103 3.16 -11.47 13.37
N ALA A 104 2.48 -10.30 13.35
CA ALA A 104 1.05 -10.20 13.04
C ALA A 104 0.71 -9.14 11.98
N TRP A 105 1.69 -8.31 11.58
CA TRP A 105 1.50 -7.26 10.56
C TRP A 105 2.33 -7.53 9.31
N MET A 106 1.77 -7.22 8.14
CA MET A 106 2.54 -6.99 6.91
C MET A 106 2.58 -5.48 6.67
N HIS A 107 3.76 -4.88 6.87
CA HIS A 107 3.96 -3.45 6.63
C HIS A 107 4.16 -3.15 5.15
N GLU A 108 3.87 -1.91 4.73
CA GLU A 108 4.24 -1.38 3.41
C GLU A 108 3.67 -2.18 2.22
N THR A 109 2.34 -2.25 2.10
CA THR A 109 1.67 -3.14 1.12
C THR A 109 2.10 -2.98 -0.34
N SER A 110 2.58 -1.81 -0.75
CA SER A 110 3.04 -1.53 -2.11
C SER A 110 4.40 -2.18 -2.41
N GLN A 111 5.31 -2.21 -1.44
CA GLN A 111 6.68 -2.72 -1.59
C GLN A 111 6.82 -4.16 -1.07
N ASN A 112 5.95 -4.59 -0.17
CA ASN A 112 6.03 -5.86 0.51
C ASN A 112 5.65 -7.02 -0.40
N LYS A 113 6.64 -7.78 -0.87
CA LYS A 113 6.45 -8.93 -1.76
C LYS A 113 5.61 -10.06 -1.16
N LEU A 114 5.45 -10.13 0.17
CA LEU A 114 4.63 -11.15 0.84
C LEU A 114 3.14 -10.95 0.57
N THR A 115 2.69 -9.73 0.27
CA THR A 115 1.29 -9.46 -0.07
C THR A 115 0.86 -10.23 -1.32
N LYS A 116 1.80 -10.55 -2.22
CA LYS A 116 1.56 -11.38 -3.42
C LYS A 116 1.22 -12.85 -3.08
N LEU A 117 1.54 -13.30 -1.86
CA LEU A 117 1.19 -14.65 -1.38
C LEU A 117 -0.22 -14.71 -0.79
N ILE A 118 -0.81 -13.59 -0.40
CA ILE A 118 -2.15 -13.52 0.20
C ILE A 118 -3.21 -14.22 -0.66
N PRO A 119 -3.41 -13.85 -1.96
CA PRO A 119 -4.42 -14.51 -2.79
C PRO A 119 -4.06 -15.97 -3.11
N LYS A 120 -2.76 -16.31 -3.15
CA LYS A 120 -2.30 -17.67 -3.46
C LYS A 120 -2.56 -18.65 -2.31
N LEU A 121 -2.40 -18.17 -1.08
CA LEU A 121 -2.50 -18.99 0.13
C LEU A 121 -3.85 -18.81 0.85
N GLY A 122 -4.71 -17.92 0.35
CA GLY A 122 -5.97 -17.56 1.00
C GLY A 122 -5.73 -17.06 2.43
N VAL A 123 -4.82 -16.10 2.60
CA VAL A 123 -4.56 -15.47 3.90
C VAL A 123 -5.60 -14.39 4.15
N ASP A 124 -6.31 -14.49 5.27
CA ASP A 124 -7.26 -13.47 5.69
C ASP A 124 -6.52 -12.30 6.35
N TYR A 125 -6.97 -11.08 6.09
CA TYR A 125 -6.32 -9.87 6.56
C TYR A 125 -7.32 -8.74 6.79
N TYR A 126 -6.89 -7.76 7.58
CA TYR A 126 -7.60 -6.51 7.85
C TYR A 126 -6.67 -5.32 7.57
N TYR A 127 -7.17 -4.25 6.95
CA TYR A 127 -6.41 -3.00 6.79
C TYR A 127 -6.51 -2.22 8.10
N ASP A 128 -5.38 -1.97 8.76
CA ASP A 128 -5.32 -1.18 9.99
C ASP A 128 -5.21 0.33 9.73
N ASP A 129 -5.93 0.80 8.71
CA ASP A 129 -5.98 2.21 8.29
C ASP A 129 -7.09 3.00 8.98
N GLY A 130 -7.69 2.45 10.04
CA GLY A 130 -8.63 3.17 10.89
C GLY A 130 -7.95 4.34 11.62
N ALA A 131 -8.73 5.38 11.91
CA ALA A 131 -8.24 6.47 12.73
C ALA A 131 -8.00 5.95 14.16
N PRO A 132 -6.79 6.08 14.72
CA PRO A 132 -6.52 5.66 16.09
C PRO A 132 -7.22 6.60 17.08
N LEU A 133 -7.62 6.03 18.22
CA LEU A 133 -8.20 6.79 19.33
C LEU A 133 -7.15 7.03 20.42
N TYR A 134 -6.83 8.29 20.68
CA TYR A 134 -5.81 8.67 21.66
C TYR A 134 -6.41 8.86 23.06
N TYR A 135 -5.69 8.39 24.07
CA TYR A 135 -6.01 8.50 25.49
C TYR A 135 -4.82 9.07 26.26
N THR A 136 -5.12 9.82 27.32
CA THR A 136 -4.18 10.28 28.34
C THR A 136 -4.70 9.85 29.72
N PRO A 137 -3.98 10.08 30.83
CA PRO A 137 -4.53 9.83 32.17
C PRO A 137 -5.86 10.56 32.43
N TYR A 138 -6.12 11.65 31.71
CA TYR A 138 -7.32 12.47 31.83
C TYR A 138 -8.51 11.94 30.99
N GLY A 139 -8.33 10.82 30.28
CA GLY A 139 -9.35 10.21 29.43
C GLY A 139 -9.04 10.35 27.94
N LYS A 140 -10.09 10.31 27.12
CA LYS A 140 -9.98 10.41 25.65
C LYS A 140 -9.45 11.80 25.26
N ALA A 141 -8.37 11.84 24.48
CA ALA A 141 -7.83 13.08 23.93
C ALA A 141 -8.79 13.67 22.88
N GLY A 142 -8.97 14.98 22.92
CA GLY A 142 -9.82 15.71 21.97
C GLY A 142 -9.13 15.94 20.63
N ALA A 143 -9.89 16.36 19.61
CA ALA A 143 -9.37 16.66 18.26
C ALA A 143 -8.31 17.77 18.22
N GLN A 144 -8.20 18.59 19.27
CA GLN A 144 -7.17 19.62 19.41
C GLN A 144 -5.80 19.06 19.83
N PHE A 145 -5.72 17.79 20.23
CA PHE A 145 -4.49 17.15 20.66
C PHE A 145 -3.58 16.83 19.46
N LYS A 146 -2.61 17.71 19.18
CA LYS A 146 -1.74 17.65 17.99
C LYS A 146 -0.33 17.12 18.27
N ALA A 147 -0.04 16.69 19.50
CA ALA A 147 1.29 16.22 19.90
C ALA A 147 1.85 15.11 18.98
N LYS A 148 0.99 14.25 18.43
CA LYS A 148 1.38 13.22 17.45
C LYS A 148 1.99 13.81 16.18
N LYS A 149 1.47 14.94 15.67
CA LYS A 149 2.02 15.58 14.46
C LYS A 149 3.41 16.15 14.69
N VAL A 150 3.67 16.68 15.88
CA VAL A 150 5.01 17.14 16.27
C VAL A 150 5.95 15.95 16.45
N ALA A 151 5.46 14.82 16.97
CA ALA A 151 6.24 13.58 17.03
C ALA A 151 6.58 13.02 15.64
N ASP A 152 5.65 13.13 14.66
CA ASP A 152 5.91 12.76 13.26
C ASP A 152 6.98 13.67 12.64
N GLU A 153 6.85 14.99 12.82
CA GLU A 153 7.84 15.97 12.36
C GLU A 153 9.22 15.73 13.00
N PHE A 154 9.25 15.36 14.29
CA PHE A 154 10.50 15.02 14.97
C PHE A 154 11.19 13.80 14.33
N ALA A 155 10.45 12.80 13.85
CA ALA A 155 11.06 11.67 13.17
C ALA A 155 11.75 12.08 11.86
N ASP A 156 11.12 12.94 11.06
CA ASP A 156 11.73 13.52 9.85
C ASP A 156 12.94 14.40 10.21
N TYR A 157 12.87 15.13 11.34
CA TYR A 157 13.97 15.93 11.86
C TYR A 157 15.19 15.08 12.22
N CYS A 158 15.02 13.88 12.79
CA CYS A 158 16.14 12.98 13.08
C CYS A 158 16.95 12.66 11.83
N GLU A 159 16.28 12.24 10.75
CA GLU A 159 16.93 11.95 9.46
C GLU A 159 17.66 13.18 8.92
N TRP A 160 16.98 14.34 8.92
CA TRP A 160 17.58 15.59 8.48
C TRP A 160 18.79 16.00 9.34
N PHE A 161 18.71 15.86 10.66
CA PHE A 161 19.74 16.30 11.61
C PHE A 161 21.05 15.54 11.38
N TYR A 162 20.99 14.21 11.32
CA TYR A 162 22.19 13.39 11.12
C TYR A 162 22.72 13.45 9.68
N LYS A 163 21.84 13.67 8.69
CA LYS A 163 22.28 13.91 7.30
C LYS A 163 23.06 15.22 7.14
N ASN A 164 22.67 16.28 7.85
CA ASN A 164 23.35 17.58 7.80
C ASN A 164 24.50 17.70 8.82
N ASN A 165 24.57 16.81 9.80
CA ASN A 165 25.64 16.75 10.80
C ASN A 165 26.17 15.30 10.91
N PRO A 166 26.93 14.81 9.90
CA PRO A 166 27.40 13.41 9.89
C PRO A 166 28.28 13.04 11.09
N ASP A 167 29.00 14.03 11.64
CA ASP A 167 29.89 13.87 12.80
C ASP A 167 29.18 14.08 14.14
N ALA A 168 27.86 14.33 14.15
CA ALA A 168 27.10 14.49 15.38
C ALA A 168 27.07 13.18 16.18
N GLU A 169 27.26 13.30 17.50
CA GLU A 169 27.14 12.18 18.41
C GLU A 169 25.71 11.60 18.38
N ASP A 170 25.61 10.27 18.47
CA ASP A 170 24.33 9.60 18.59
C ASP A 170 23.71 9.90 19.97
N LYS A 171 22.44 10.29 19.97
CA LYS A 171 21.68 10.65 21.16
C LYS A 171 20.48 9.73 21.31
N SER A 172 19.98 9.60 22.54
CA SER A 172 18.71 8.93 22.73
C SER A 172 17.56 9.70 22.06
N VAL A 173 16.55 8.96 21.61
CA VAL A 173 15.31 9.55 21.06
C VAL A 173 14.67 10.54 22.05
N ASP A 174 14.62 10.20 23.35
CA ASP A 174 14.07 11.08 24.39
C ASP A 174 14.88 12.38 24.58
N GLU A 175 16.22 12.29 24.57
CA GLU A 175 17.08 13.47 24.69
C GLU A 175 16.91 14.41 23.49
N LEU A 176 16.94 13.85 22.27
CA LEU A 176 16.87 14.66 21.06
C LEU A 176 15.48 15.30 20.89
N VAL A 177 14.37 14.59 21.18
CA VAL A 177 13.03 15.17 21.08
C VAL A 177 12.84 16.31 22.08
N ARG A 178 13.34 16.18 23.31
CA ARG A 178 13.30 17.28 24.30
C ARG A 178 14.09 18.51 23.85
N SER A 179 15.24 18.30 23.20
CA SER A 179 16.02 19.39 22.61
C SER A 179 15.29 20.04 21.43
N PHE A 180 14.70 19.21 20.56
CA PHE A 180 13.94 19.64 19.39
C PHE A 180 12.75 20.50 19.81
N VAL A 181 11.86 19.97 20.66
CA VAL A 181 10.67 20.71 21.09
C VAL A 181 11.06 21.98 21.82
N LYS A 182 12.14 22.03 22.61
CA LYS A 182 12.58 23.26 23.30
C LYS A 182 13.05 24.37 22.34
N LYS A 183 13.65 24.01 21.20
CA LYS A 183 14.16 24.96 20.20
C LYS A 183 13.13 25.29 19.11
N HIS A 184 12.00 24.59 19.08
CA HIS A 184 11.00 24.76 18.05
C HIS A 184 10.10 25.96 18.35
N ASP A 185 10.16 26.99 17.49
CA ASP A 185 9.48 28.27 17.68
C ASP A 185 7.99 28.25 17.27
N LEU A 186 7.60 27.28 16.44
CA LEU A 186 6.26 27.24 15.82
C LEU A 186 5.27 26.28 16.50
N ILE A 187 5.61 25.75 17.67
CA ILE A 187 4.73 24.85 18.44
C ILE A 187 4.23 25.54 19.72
N THR A 188 3.03 25.16 20.14
CA THR A 188 2.41 25.63 21.38
C THR A 188 3.07 25.02 22.62
N GLU A 189 2.86 25.62 23.80
CA GLU A 189 3.38 25.06 25.06
C GLU A 189 2.80 23.67 25.38
N ASP A 190 1.51 23.44 25.08
CA ASP A 190 0.90 22.11 25.21
C ASP A 190 1.56 21.08 24.29
N GLU A 191 1.83 21.45 23.03
CA GLU A 191 2.55 20.58 22.10
C GLU A 191 3.98 20.32 22.58
N ARG A 192 4.68 21.34 23.09
CA ARG A 192 6.03 21.22 23.64
C ARG A 192 6.09 20.22 24.81
N LEU A 193 5.04 20.20 25.62
CA LEU A 193 4.91 19.32 26.77
C LEU A 193 4.53 17.88 26.40
N TRP A 194 3.58 17.71 25.48
CA TRP A 194 3.03 16.39 25.14
C TRP A 194 3.75 15.68 23.99
N ALA A 195 4.45 16.39 23.10
CA ALA A 195 5.15 15.78 21.98
C ALA A 195 6.19 14.74 22.41
N PRO A 196 7.02 14.95 23.47
CA PRO A 196 7.90 13.90 23.98
C PRO A 196 7.15 12.64 24.41
N GLN A 197 5.96 12.76 25.01
CA GLN A 197 5.15 11.59 25.39
C GLN A 197 4.53 10.90 24.16
N ALA A 198 4.10 11.66 23.16
CA ALA A 198 3.60 11.11 21.90
C ALA A 198 4.71 10.39 21.11
N THR A 199 5.94 10.90 21.13
CA THR A 199 7.11 10.24 20.51
C THR A 199 7.37 8.86 21.10
N ARG A 200 7.05 8.63 22.38
CA ARG A 200 7.18 7.31 23.02
C ARG A 200 6.26 6.24 22.43
N GLU A 201 5.29 6.60 21.58
CA GLU A 201 4.57 5.61 20.77
C GLU A 201 5.51 4.75 19.92
N ILE A 202 6.65 5.32 19.50
CA ILE A 202 7.66 4.60 18.72
C ILE A 202 8.23 3.39 19.47
N GLU A 203 8.21 3.38 20.81
CA GLU A 203 8.67 2.26 21.63
C GLU A 203 7.97 0.96 21.21
N LEU A 204 6.68 1.05 20.85
CA LEU A 204 5.85 -0.09 20.42
C LEU A 204 6.16 -0.55 18.99
N TRP A 205 6.89 0.24 18.22
CA TRP A 205 7.37 -0.11 16.89
C TRP A 205 8.77 -0.72 16.93
N ILE A 206 9.68 -0.09 17.68
CA ILE A 206 11.09 -0.50 17.76
C ILE A 206 11.34 -1.54 18.86
N GLY A 207 10.38 -1.77 19.74
CA GLY A 207 10.48 -2.74 20.83
C GLY A 207 11.51 -2.35 21.88
N THR A 208 11.86 -1.07 22.03
CA THR A 208 12.78 -0.54 23.05
C THR A 208 12.38 0.86 23.50
N SER A 209 12.71 1.21 24.75
CA SER A 209 12.48 2.55 25.33
C SER A 209 13.18 3.66 24.55
N THR A 210 12.53 4.82 24.39
CA THR A 210 13.13 6.00 23.75
C THR A 210 14.33 6.56 24.52
N SER A 211 14.45 6.23 25.80
CA SER A 211 15.59 6.63 26.64
C SER A 211 16.91 5.96 26.26
N VAL A 212 16.85 4.84 25.53
CA VAL A 212 18.04 4.10 25.07
C VAL A 212 18.06 3.87 23.56
N ALA A 213 16.94 4.08 22.87
CA ALA A 213 16.85 4.00 21.42
C ALA A 213 17.73 5.06 20.76
N SER A 214 18.47 4.67 19.72
CA SER A 214 19.27 5.59 18.89
C SER A 214 18.35 6.53 18.11
N SER A 215 18.61 7.84 18.17
CA SER A 215 17.96 8.81 17.29
C SER A 215 18.62 8.85 15.90
N LYS A 216 19.90 8.46 15.79
CA LYS A 216 20.65 8.37 14.52
C LYS A 216 20.12 7.28 13.60
N HIS A 217 19.74 6.14 14.17
CA HIS A 217 19.22 4.98 13.43
C HIS A 217 17.69 4.89 13.49
N LEU A 218 17.01 5.95 13.92
CA LEU A 218 15.56 5.97 14.06
C LEU A 218 14.87 5.90 12.69
N SER A 219 14.46 4.69 12.30
CA SER A 219 13.54 4.52 11.17
C SER A 219 12.11 4.56 11.68
N TYR A 220 11.32 5.56 11.32
CA TYR A 220 9.90 5.66 11.66
C TYR A 220 9.07 5.71 10.37
N PHE A 221 8.22 4.70 10.15
CA PHE A 221 7.42 4.58 8.93
C PHE A 221 5.99 5.01 9.23
N VAL A 222 5.56 6.16 8.70
CA VAL A 222 4.16 6.64 8.84
C VAL A 222 3.44 6.71 7.49
N THR A 223 4.10 6.42 6.38
CA THR A 223 3.61 6.83 5.06
C THR A 223 2.97 5.72 4.22
N GLU A 224 2.94 4.46 4.67
CA GLU A 224 2.38 3.35 3.88
C GLU A 224 1.31 2.53 4.61
N ARG A 225 0.43 1.87 3.84
CA ARG A 225 -0.67 1.03 4.38
C ARG A 225 -0.12 -0.30 4.89
N ASN A 226 -0.58 -0.74 6.06
CA ASN A 226 -0.25 -2.03 6.64
C ASN A 226 -1.47 -2.98 6.63
N LEU A 227 -1.21 -4.26 6.81
CA LEU A 227 -2.23 -5.30 6.96
C LEU A 227 -2.02 -6.01 8.30
N TYR A 228 -3.08 -6.11 9.09
CA TYR A 228 -3.15 -7.06 10.19
C TYR A 228 -3.54 -8.43 9.64
N VAL A 229 -2.70 -9.44 9.86
CA VAL A 229 -2.94 -10.81 9.40
C VAL A 229 -3.87 -11.52 10.40
N LEU A 230 -4.95 -12.11 9.89
CA LEU A 230 -5.96 -12.76 10.71
C LEU A 230 -5.71 -14.26 10.82
N HIS A 231 -6.25 -14.85 11.89
CA HIS A 231 -6.37 -16.30 12.07
C HIS A 231 -5.06 -17.09 11.95
N GLY A 232 -3.92 -16.50 12.34
CA GLY A 232 -2.62 -17.18 12.23
C GLY A 232 -2.14 -17.31 10.79
N GLY A 233 -2.58 -16.44 9.87
CA GLY A 233 -2.32 -16.52 8.43
C GLY A 233 -0.83 -16.57 8.07
N TYR A 234 0.05 -16.05 8.93
CA TYR A 234 1.49 -16.19 8.76
C TYR A 234 1.98 -17.65 8.82
N GLN A 235 1.28 -18.54 9.52
CA GLN A 235 1.59 -19.97 9.52
C GLN A 235 1.41 -20.60 8.14
N LYS A 236 0.47 -20.10 7.32
CA LYS A 236 0.30 -20.55 5.93
C LYS A 236 1.55 -20.22 5.10
N ILE A 237 2.16 -19.06 5.31
CA ILE A 237 3.39 -18.62 4.62
C ILE A 237 4.59 -19.47 5.06
N VAL A 238 4.72 -19.73 6.36
CA VAL A 238 5.73 -20.64 6.91
C VAL A 238 5.57 -22.04 6.31
N GLY A 239 4.34 -22.53 6.26
CA GLY A 239 4.01 -23.84 5.70
C GLY A 239 4.34 -23.96 4.20
N TRP A 240 3.98 -22.95 3.41
CA TRP A 240 4.30 -22.86 1.99
C TRP A 240 5.81 -22.80 1.72
N THR A 241 6.55 -22.04 2.53
CA THR A 241 8.01 -21.93 2.38
C THR A 241 8.71 -23.26 2.68
N ALA A 242 8.19 -24.03 3.63
CA ALA A 242 8.73 -25.32 4.03
C ALA A 242 8.35 -26.49 3.11
N GLU A 243 7.33 -26.34 2.25
CA GLU A 243 6.73 -27.43 1.48
C GLU A 243 7.76 -28.25 0.69
N SER A 244 8.70 -27.59 0.01
CA SER A 244 9.72 -28.23 -0.83
C SER A 244 10.92 -28.81 -0.05
N ILE A 245 10.96 -28.64 1.27
CA ILE A 245 12.11 -28.99 2.14
C ILE A 245 11.69 -29.73 3.41
N ARG A 246 10.43 -30.17 3.53
CA ARG A 246 9.92 -30.75 4.79
C ARG A 246 10.65 -32.00 5.24
N ASP A 247 11.05 -32.84 4.30
CA ASP A 247 11.83 -34.05 4.50
C ASP A 247 13.26 -33.78 5.00
N SER A 248 13.75 -32.54 4.85
CA SER A 248 15.07 -32.10 5.34
C SER A 248 15.04 -31.50 6.75
N ILE A 249 13.88 -31.38 7.40
CA ILE A 249 13.74 -30.65 8.68
C ILE A 249 13.79 -31.60 9.87
N HIS A 250 14.76 -31.39 10.76
CA HIS A 250 14.92 -32.09 12.03
C HIS A 250 14.51 -31.17 13.18
N LEU A 251 13.30 -31.38 13.69
CA LEU A 251 12.76 -30.68 14.87
C LEU A 251 13.30 -31.28 16.17
N ASN A 252 13.23 -30.53 17.28
CA ASN A 252 13.75 -30.92 18.58
C ASN A 252 15.25 -31.26 18.60
N HIS A 253 16.04 -30.58 17.78
CA HIS A 253 17.50 -30.72 17.75
C HIS A 253 18.16 -29.40 18.13
N HIS A 254 18.64 -29.31 19.37
CA HIS A 254 19.28 -28.11 19.90
C HIS A 254 20.76 -28.07 19.54
N VAL A 255 21.17 -27.15 18.68
CA VAL A 255 22.59 -26.94 18.33
C VAL A 255 23.32 -26.24 19.48
N SER A 256 24.44 -26.80 19.93
CA SER A 256 25.30 -26.23 20.98
C SER A 256 26.68 -25.80 20.48
N HIS A 257 27.15 -26.40 19.38
CA HIS A 257 28.49 -26.18 18.85
C HIS A 257 28.54 -26.29 17.33
N VAL A 258 29.30 -25.40 16.70
CA VAL A 258 29.58 -25.40 15.25
C VAL A 258 31.09 -25.36 15.05
N GLN A 259 31.65 -26.48 14.58
CA GLN A 259 33.02 -26.57 14.12
C GLN A 259 33.06 -26.28 12.61
N TRP A 260 33.94 -25.39 12.16
CA TRP A 260 33.98 -24.91 10.78
C TRP A 260 35.42 -24.58 10.33
N SER A 261 35.62 -24.30 9.05
CA SER A 261 36.91 -23.88 8.47
C SER A 261 36.67 -22.88 7.33
N GLU A 262 37.47 -21.82 7.30
CA GLU A 262 37.34 -20.71 6.35
C GLU A 262 37.61 -21.16 4.90
N ASP A 263 38.67 -21.96 4.72
CA ASP A 263 39.18 -22.45 3.44
C ASP A 263 38.52 -23.75 2.96
N GLY A 264 37.65 -24.36 3.78
CA GLY A 264 37.01 -25.64 3.47
C GLY A 264 37.96 -26.83 3.49
N THR A 265 39.12 -26.71 4.14
CA THR A 265 40.08 -27.82 4.34
C THR A 265 39.51 -28.94 5.20
N SER A 266 38.51 -28.63 6.02
CA SER A 266 37.76 -29.61 6.80
C SER A 266 36.26 -29.39 6.64
N SER A 267 35.49 -30.48 6.67
CA SER A 267 34.03 -30.40 6.70
C SER A 267 33.56 -29.74 7.99
N ALA A 268 32.54 -28.90 7.89
CA ALA A 268 31.89 -28.34 9.05
C ALA A 268 31.13 -29.43 9.82
N VAL A 269 31.20 -29.38 11.16
CA VAL A 269 30.52 -30.32 12.06
C VAL A 269 29.63 -29.53 13.00
N VAL A 270 28.33 -29.81 12.95
CA VAL A 270 27.32 -29.23 13.84
C VAL A 270 26.96 -30.26 14.90
N THR A 271 27.21 -29.92 16.17
CA THR A 271 26.81 -30.76 17.31
C THR A 271 25.45 -30.29 17.82
N CYS A 272 24.49 -31.20 17.86
CA CYS A 272 23.16 -30.96 18.38
C CYS A 272 22.72 -32.05 19.37
N GLN A 273 21.79 -31.71 20.26
CA GLN A 273 21.15 -32.66 21.18
C GLN A 273 19.70 -32.85 20.76
N ASP A 274 19.26 -34.10 20.66
CA ASP A 274 17.86 -34.42 20.38
C ASP A 274 16.95 -34.26 21.63
N ALA A 275 15.66 -34.50 21.47
CA ALA A 275 14.67 -34.41 22.55
C ALA A 275 14.98 -35.32 23.76
N GLN A 276 15.75 -36.39 23.54
CA GLN A 276 16.16 -37.34 24.57
C GLN A 276 17.51 -36.98 25.22
N GLY A 277 18.10 -35.84 24.84
CA GLY A 277 19.40 -35.39 25.33
C GLY A 277 20.58 -36.15 24.71
N LYS A 278 20.35 -36.96 23.67
CA LYS A 278 21.42 -37.67 22.99
C LYS A 278 22.12 -36.72 22.03
N GLU A 279 23.44 -36.65 22.17
CA GLU A 279 24.29 -35.85 21.29
C GLU A 279 24.41 -36.50 19.90
N GLN A 280 24.27 -35.69 18.87
CA GLN A 280 24.42 -36.04 17.47
C GLN A 280 25.39 -35.05 16.81
N ARG A 281 26.25 -35.56 15.93
CA ARG A 281 27.21 -34.74 15.16
C ARG A 281 26.88 -34.87 13.68
N LEU A 282 26.57 -33.75 13.05
CA LEU A 282 26.17 -33.67 11.65
C LEU A 282 27.28 -32.99 10.85
N THR A 283 27.78 -33.68 9.82
CA THR A 283 28.84 -33.18 8.94
C THR A 283 28.26 -32.58 7.65
N ALA A 284 28.83 -31.47 7.18
CA ALA A 284 28.48 -30.77 5.95
C ALA A 284 29.66 -30.00 5.33
N ASP A 285 29.54 -29.59 4.06
CA ASP A 285 30.51 -28.73 3.38
C ASP A 285 30.39 -27.25 3.79
N ALA A 286 29.21 -26.82 4.25
CA ALA A 286 28.95 -25.46 4.72
C ALA A 286 27.82 -25.43 5.77
N VAL A 287 27.77 -24.35 6.56
CA VAL A 287 26.74 -24.10 7.57
C VAL A 287 26.15 -22.71 7.38
N VAL A 288 24.82 -22.62 7.43
CA VAL A 288 24.08 -21.35 7.47
C VAL A 288 23.41 -21.21 8.82
N VAL A 289 23.85 -20.24 9.61
CA VAL A 289 23.32 -19.96 10.95
C VAL A 289 22.20 -18.92 10.86
N THR A 290 21.00 -19.29 11.32
CA THR A 290 19.82 -18.41 11.25
C THR A 290 19.16 -18.14 12.60
N VAL A 291 19.92 -18.37 13.67
CA VAL A 291 19.45 -18.11 15.04
C VAL A 291 19.28 -16.62 15.29
N PRO A 292 18.37 -16.20 16.20
CA PRO A 292 18.20 -14.80 16.56
C PRO A 292 19.47 -14.13 17.10
N LEU A 293 19.60 -12.82 16.93
CA LEU A 293 20.76 -12.03 17.38
C LEU A 293 21.07 -12.23 18.88
N GLY A 294 20.04 -12.34 19.71
CA GLY A 294 20.21 -12.58 21.15
C GLY A 294 20.85 -13.93 21.50
N VAL A 295 20.68 -14.95 20.65
CA VAL A 295 21.35 -16.27 20.78
C VAL A 295 22.86 -16.11 20.53
N LEU A 296 23.23 -15.32 19.51
CA LEU A 296 24.63 -15.03 19.18
C LEU A 296 25.29 -14.16 20.27
N ARG A 297 24.64 -13.08 20.71
CA ARG A 297 25.19 -12.18 21.75
C ARG A 297 25.41 -12.87 23.08
N ARG A 298 24.55 -13.83 23.45
CA ARG A 298 24.70 -14.61 24.69
C ARG A 298 25.57 -15.86 24.52
N GLN A 299 26.14 -16.07 23.32
CA GLN A 299 27.03 -17.19 23.02
C GLN A 299 26.41 -18.55 23.37
N LEU A 300 25.11 -18.73 23.12
CA LEU A 300 24.42 -20.00 23.37
C LEU A 300 24.85 -21.10 22.39
N ILE A 301 25.48 -20.71 21.28
CA ILE A 301 26.17 -21.60 20.35
C ILE A 301 27.64 -21.20 20.35
N SER A 302 28.51 -22.17 20.56
CA SER A 302 29.96 -21.99 20.49
C SER A 302 30.49 -22.30 19.09
N PHE A 303 31.50 -21.56 18.64
CA PHE A 303 32.12 -21.72 17.32
C PHE A 303 33.59 -22.14 17.46
N SER A 304 34.05 -23.06 16.62
CA SER A 304 35.46 -23.47 16.56
C SER A 304 35.94 -23.60 15.10
N PRO A 305 36.88 -22.75 14.64
CA PRO A 305 37.53 -21.66 15.37
C PRO A 305 36.53 -20.56 15.79
N ALA A 306 36.98 -19.65 16.66
CA ALA A 306 36.16 -18.50 17.05
C ALA A 306 35.76 -17.68 15.81
N LEU A 307 34.63 -16.97 15.90
CA LEU A 307 34.18 -16.09 14.81
C LEU A 307 35.25 -15.02 14.52
N PRO A 308 35.41 -14.59 13.26
CA PRO A 308 36.24 -13.44 12.90
C PRO A 308 35.96 -12.23 13.79
N SER A 309 37.00 -11.42 14.04
CA SER A 309 36.92 -10.30 14.98
C SER A 309 35.90 -9.25 14.56
N ASP A 310 35.78 -8.98 13.26
CA ASP A 310 34.80 -8.06 12.68
C ASP A 310 33.35 -8.57 12.81
N ILE A 311 33.12 -9.87 12.61
CA ILE A 311 31.81 -10.51 12.87
C ILE A 311 31.46 -10.40 14.36
N SER A 312 32.41 -10.73 15.23
CA SER A 312 32.21 -10.67 16.70
C SER A 312 31.94 -9.25 17.19
N GLU A 313 32.69 -8.28 16.66
CA GLU A 313 32.49 -6.86 16.93
C GLU A 313 31.12 -6.39 16.44
N GLY A 314 30.72 -6.74 15.21
CA GLY A 314 29.41 -6.44 14.66
C GLY A 314 28.26 -6.99 15.51
N ILE A 315 28.37 -8.23 15.99
CA ILE A 315 27.38 -8.83 16.92
C ILE A 315 27.32 -8.05 18.24
N SER A 316 28.45 -7.57 18.75
CA SER A 316 28.53 -6.84 20.01
C SER A 316 27.96 -5.42 19.92
N ARG A 317 28.06 -4.78 18.74
CA ARG A 317 27.62 -3.41 18.42
C ARG A 317 26.24 -3.34 17.78
N PHE A 318 25.45 -4.40 17.92
CA PHE A 318 24.07 -4.45 17.45
C PHE A 318 23.15 -4.97 18.55
N SER A 319 22.16 -4.18 18.95
CA SER A 319 21.21 -4.54 19.99
C SER A 319 19.90 -5.13 19.45
N TYR A 320 19.11 -5.64 20.38
CA TYR A 320 17.75 -6.13 20.14
C TYR A 320 16.83 -5.62 21.24
N GLY A 321 15.55 -5.54 20.92
CA GLY A 321 14.48 -5.14 21.81
C GLY A 321 13.49 -6.28 22.09
N ALA A 322 12.45 -5.95 22.86
CA ALA A 322 11.35 -6.86 23.18
C ALA A 322 10.00 -6.14 23.18
N LEU A 323 9.14 -6.54 22.24
CA LEU A 323 7.73 -6.14 22.18
C LEU A 323 6.84 -7.25 22.76
N GLY A 324 6.20 -6.98 23.89
CA GLY A 324 5.22 -7.85 24.51
C GLY A 324 3.81 -7.67 23.93
N LYS A 325 3.06 -8.76 23.86
CA LYS A 325 1.61 -8.72 23.58
C LYS A 325 0.84 -9.41 24.69
N VAL A 326 -0.25 -8.78 25.12
CA VAL A 326 -1.19 -9.37 26.07
C VAL A 326 -2.60 -9.30 25.49
N PHE A 327 -3.22 -10.45 25.33
CA PHE A 327 -4.58 -10.60 24.82
C PHE A 327 -5.54 -10.75 26.00
N PHE A 328 -6.56 -9.88 26.06
CA PHE A 328 -7.60 -9.89 27.08
C PHE A 328 -8.96 -10.10 26.43
N GLU A 329 -9.57 -11.25 26.67
CA GLU A 329 -10.91 -11.58 26.17
C GLU A 329 -11.96 -11.26 27.24
N PHE A 330 -13.04 -10.59 26.84
CA PHE A 330 -14.13 -10.17 27.72
C PHE A 330 -15.47 -10.77 27.29
N ALA A 331 -16.40 -10.88 28.24
CA ALA A 331 -17.75 -11.35 27.95
C ALA A 331 -18.54 -10.40 27.03
N GLU A 332 -18.23 -9.10 27.08
CA GLU A 332 -18.88 -8.03 26.32
C GLU A 332 -17.85 -7.00 25.83
N VAL A 333 -18.16 -6.34 24.71
CA VAL A 333 -17.38 -5.22 24.18
C VAL A 333 -17.79 -3.95 24.91
N PHE A 334 -16.88 -3.41 25.74
CA PHE A 334 -17.10 -2.18 26.53
C PHE A 334 -16.33 -0.96 26.01
N TRP A 335 -15.54 -1.14 24.95
CA TRP A 335 -14.74 -0.10 24.28
C TRP A 335 -15.40 0.31 22.95
N THR A 336 -14.76 1.26 22.24
CA THR A 336 -15.26 1.75 20.95
C THR A 336 -15.40 0.64 19.90
N LYS A 337 -16.42 0.75 19.05
CA LYS A 337 -16.64 -0.15 17.90
C LYS A 337 -16.28 0.48 16.57
N ASP A 338 -15.68 1.68 16.59
CA ASP A 338 -15.45 2.48 15.38
C ASP A 338 -13.96 2.72 15.11
N HIS A 339 -13.09 2.44 16.10
CA HIS A 339 -11.64 2.65 16.01
C HIS A 339 -10.92 1.31 16.23
N ASP A 340 -10.03 0.96 15.32
CA ASP A 340 -9.28 -0.30 15.31
C ASP A 340 -8.05 -0.27 16.24
N GLN A 341 -7.59 0.92 16.62
CA GLN A 341 -6.50 1.13 17.57
C GLN A 341 -6.88 2.13 18.68
N LEU A 342 -6.47 1.82 19.91
CA LEU A 342 -6.55 2.71 21.06
C LEU A 342 -5.13 2.94 21.58
N ILE A 343 -4.65 4.17 21.51
CA ILE A 343 -3.27 4.55 21.86
C ILE A 343 -3.32 5.34 23.15
N TYR A 344 -2.46 4.98 24.11
CA TYR A 344 -2.36 5.68 25.39
C TYR A 344 -1.00 6.35 25.54
N TYR A 345 -1.03 7.65 25.89
CA TYR A 345 0.15 8.42 26.23
C TYR A 345 0.20 8.69 27.74
N PRO A 346 1.31 8.37 28.42
CA PRO A 346 1.48 8.68 29.83
C PRO A 346 1.55 10.20 30.06
N ALA A 347 1.25 10.63 31.30
CA ALA A 347 1.38 12.05 31.65
C ALA A 347 2.83 12.53 31.53
N PRO A 348 3.05 13.75 31.02
CA PRO A 348 4.33 14.44 31.12
C PRO A 348 4.80 14.51 32.59
N PRO A 349 6.10 14.38 32.86
CA PRO A 349 6.65 14.50 34.21
C PRO A 349 6.19 15.77 34.96
N GLU A 350 6.03 16.87 34.24
CA GLU A 350 5.62 18.18 34.75
C GLU A 350 4.15 18.21 35.21
N HIS A 351 3.33 17.25 34.75
CA HIS A 351 1.92 17.08 35.12
C HIS A 351 1.70 15.94 36.13
N GLN A 352 2.77 15.33 36.64
CA GLN A 352 2.64 14.34 37.73
C GLN A 352 2.41 15.09 39.06
N GLU A 353 1.16 15.41 39.37
CA GLU A 353 0.77 15.78 40.74
C GLU A 353 1.11 14.64 41.73
N GLU A 354 1.37 14.99 43.00
CA GLU A 354 1.53 14.05 44.12
C GLU A 354 0.28 13.14 44.25
N GLY A 355 0.22 12.03 43.50
CA GLY A 355 -0.92 11.10 43.52
C GLY A 355 -1.15 10.32 42.23
N LEU A 356 -0.59 10.75 41.08
CA LEU A 356 -0.60 9.95 39.86
C LEU A 356 0.43 8.81 39.98
N VAL A 357 -0.06 7.57 39.95
CA VAL A 357 0.72 6.36 40.18
C VAL A 357 1.89 6.26 39.18
N THR A 358 3.11 6.42 39.68
CA THR A 358 4.36 6.29 38.92
C THR A 358 4.75 4.82 38.67
N ASP A 359 4.08 3.87 39.32
CA ASP A 359 4.30 2.43 39.18
C ASP A 359 3.00 1.71 38.74
N GLY A 360 2.79 1.63 37.42
CA GLY A 360 1.61 1.00 36.84
C GLY A 360 1.57 1.10 35.32
N ILE A 361 0.59 0.45 34.68
CA ILE A 361 0.46 0.47 33.21
C ILE A 361 0.36 1.90 32.64
N LEU A 362 -0.24 2.82 33.40
CA LEU A 362 -0.46 4.21 33.01
C LEU A 362 0.84 5.06 33.00
N ALA A 363 1.97 4.53 33.49
CA ALA A 363 3.27 5.17 33.37
C ALA A 363 3.97 4.89 32.03
N HIS A 364 3.42 3.97 31.22
CA HIS A 364 4.01 3.50 29.97
C HIS A 364 3.08 3.75 28.78
N PRO A 365 3.63 4.04 27.59
CA PRO A 365 2.82 4.11 26.38
C PRO A 365 2.29 2.72 26.02
N THR A 366 1.09 2.66 25.45
CA THR A 366 0.53 1.41 24.93
C THR A 366 -0.16 1.64 23.60
N VAL A 367 -0.08 0.63 22.73
CA VAL A 367 -0.91 0.52 21.53
C VAL A 367 -1.81 -0.70 21.72
N THR A 368 -3.10 -0.45 21.86
CA THR A 368 -4.11 -1.49 22.02
C THR A 368 -4.86 -1.72 20.72
N VAL A 369 -4.83 -2.95 20.24
CA VAL A 369 -5.49 -3.38 19.01
C VAL A 369 -6.89 -3.88 19.33
N ASN A 370 -7.89 -3.34 18.64
CA ASN A 370 -9.29 -3.71 18.76
C ASN A 370 -9.62 -4.91 17.87
N THR A 371 -9.42 -6.11 18.40
CA THR A 371 -9.62 -7.35 17.62
C THR A 371 -11.09 -7.64 17.27
N TRP A 372 -12.04 -6.92 17.91
CA TRP A 372 -13.46 -7.00 17.59
C TRP A 372 -13.75 -6.50 16.18
N LEU A 373 -13.16 -5.36 15.79
CA LEU A 373 -13.26 -4.84 14.43
C LEU A 373 -12.52 -5.70 13.42
N MET A 374 -11.35 -6.23 13.81
CA MET A 374 -10.49 -6.97 12.90
C MET A 374 -10.97 -8.40 12.64
N SER A 375 -11.50 -9.09 13.65
CA SER A 375 -11.79 -10.53 13.62
C SER A 375 -13.12 -10.94 14.24
N GLY A 376 -13.90 -9.98 14.77
CA GLY A 376 -15.16 -10.26 15.48
C GLY A 376 -14.99 -10.83 16.89
N LYS A 377 -13.76 -10.89 17.43
CA LYS A 377 -13.49 -11.40 18.78
C LYS A 377 -13.65 -10.30 19.83
N LYS A 378 -14.27 -10.61 20.97
CA LYS A 378 -14.45 -9.67 22.09
C LYS A 378 -13.15 -9.53 22.90
N GLU A 379 -12.08 -9.13 22.23
CA GLU A 379 -10.73 -9.17 22.78
C GLU A 379 -9.94 -7.91 22.43
N LEU A 380 -9.09 -7.48 23.36
CA LEU A 380 -8.10 -6.42 23.17
C LEU A 380 -6.70 -7.02 23.19
N CYS A 381 -5.85 -6.65 22.24
CA CYS A 381 -4.43 -7.00 22.25
C CYS A 381 -3.62 -5.75 22.63
N VAL A 382 -3.13 -5.69 23.87
CA VAL A 382 -2.31 -4.58 24.36
C VAL A 382 -0.84 -4.87 24.08
N GLN A 383 -0.17 -3.93 23.42
CA GLN A 383 1.27 -3.99 23.15
C GLN A 383 2.04 -3.16 24.16
N VAL A 384 3.16 -3.70 24.62
CA VAL A 384 4.11 -3.06 25.55
C VAL A 384 5.54 -3.27 25.03
N ALA A 385 6.45 -2.34 25.33
CA ALA A 385 7.86 -2.44 24.96
C ALA A 385 8.75 -2.61 26.19
N GLU A 386 9.99 -3.08 26.00
CA GLU A 386 10.96 -3.12 27.09
C GLU A 386 11.24 -1.71 27.64
N PRO A 387 11.49 -1.58 28.95
CA PRO A 387 11.71 -2.65 29.95
C PRO A 387 10.42 -3.26 30.53
N LEU A 388 9.23 -2.74 30.18
CA LEU A 388 7.98 -3.20 30.76
C LEU A 388 7.64 -4.63 30.33
N THR A 389 7.97 -5.01 29.10
CA THR A 389 7.75 -6.37 28.56
C THR A 389 8.26 -7.45 29.51
N GLN A 390 9.49 -7.34 30.01
CA GLN A 390 10.09 -8.34 30.90
C GLN A 390 9.27 -8.55 32.18
N ARG A 391 8.77 -7.45 32.77
CA ARG A 391 7.92 -7.50 33.96
C ARG A 391 6.57 -8.12 33.62
N VAL A 392 5.94 -7.71 32.53
CA VAL A 392 4.62 -8.20 32.08
C VAL A 392 4.64 -9.69 31.78
N GLU A 393 5.64 -10.19 31.06
CA GLU A 393 5.73 -11.62 30.71
C GLU A 393 6.00 -12.52 31.94
N ALA A 394 6.49 -11.94 33.05
CA ALA A 394 6.75 -12.64 34.30
C ALA A 394 5.53 -12.71 35.25
N MET A 395 4.49 -11.92 35.01
CA MET A 395 3.29 -11.89 35.84
C MET A 395 2.38 -13.12 35.62
N SER A 396 1.65 -13.49 36.66
CA SER A 396 0.49 -14.39 36.57
C SER A 396 -0.71 -13.70 35.89
N ASN A 397 -1.72 -14.48 35.48
CA ASN A 397 -2.91 -13.92 34.83
C ASN A 397 -3.70 -12.97 35.75
N GLU A 398 -3.77 -13.28 37.05
CA GLU A 398 -4.43 -12.44 38.05
C GLU A 398 -3.69 -11.10 38.23
N GLU A 399 -2.37 -11.12 38.27
CA GLU A 399 -1.53 -9.93 38.34
C GLU A 399 -1.64 -9.09 37.06
N LEU A 400 -1.61 -9.73 35.88
CA LEU A 400 -1.81 -9.06 34.59
C LEU A 400 -3.14 -8.31 34.55
N TYR A 401 -4.25 -8.96 34.92
CA TYR A 401 -5.54 -8.27 34.89
C TYR A 401 -5.55 -7.06 35.82
N SER A 402 -5.05 -7.22 37.05
CA SER A 402 -4.95 -6.14 38.03
C SER A 402 -4.08 -4.98 37.53
N PHE A 403 -2.95 -5.28 36.88
CA PHE A 403 -2.01 -4.30 36.35
C PHE A 403 -2.60 -3.49 35.18
N PHE A 404 -3.32 -4.13 34.26
CA PHE A 404 -3.94 -3.47 33.08
C PHE A 404 -5.33 -2.89 33.35
N ARG A 405 -5.98 -3.24 34.48
CA ARG A 405 -7.31 -2.74 34.84
C ARG A 405 -7.48 -1.22 34.79
N PRO A 406 -6.51 -0.38 35.23
CA PRO A 406 -6.60 1.07 35.09
C PRO A 406 -6.71 1.53 33.63
N LEU A 407 -6.00 0.89 32.70
CA LEU A 407 -6.08 1.19 31.26
C LEU A 407 -7.47 0.85 30.71
N PHE A 408 -8.00 -0.32 31.04
CA PHE A 408 -9.36 -0.70 30.62
C PHE A 408 -10.42 0.23 31.19
N ASN A 409 -10.23 0.73 32.40
CA ASN A 409 -11.13 1.72 32.98
C ASN A 409 -11.21 3.01 32.16
N LEU A 410 -10.12 3.41 31.48
CA LEU A 410 -10.11 4.56 30.56
C LEU A 410 -10.83 4.27 29.24
N TYR A 411 -10.73 3.04 28.73
CA TYR A 411 -11.32 2.65 27.45
C TYR A 411 -12.84 2.45 27.47
N ARG A 412 -13.47 2.46 28.65
CA ARG A 412 -14.92 2.30 28.82
C ARG A 412 -15.70 3.39 28.09
N THR A 413 -16.62 3.00 27.22
CA THR A 413 -17.59 3.93 26.61
C THR A 413 -18.66 4.40 27.60
N GLU A 414 -18.94 3.60 28.63
CA GLU A 414 -19.86 3.91 29.72
C GLU A 414 -19.09 3.98 31.06
N PRO A 415 -18.60 5.16 31.50
CA PRO A 415 -17.69 5.28 32.64
C PRO A 415 -18.24 4.74 33.98
N TYR A 416 -19.57 4.80 34.14
CA TYR A 416 -20.27 4.35 35.35
C TYR A 416 -20.54 2.83 35.38
N LYS A 417 -20.37 2.13 34.25
CA LYS A 417 -20.56 0.69 34.17
C LYS A 417 -19.29 -0.03 34.64
N ALA A 418 -19.47 -1.10 35.42
CA ALA A 418 -18.37 -1.98 35.78
C ALA A 418 -17.78 -2.67 34.54
N LEU A 419 -16.49 -2.97 34.56
CA LEU A 419 -15.85 -3.76 33.49
C LEU A 419 -16.53 -5.14 33.38
N PRO A 420 -16.82 -5.63 32.17
CA PRO A 420 -17.35 -6.97 31.96
C PRO A 420 -16.44 -8.06 32.52
N LYS A 421 -17.00 -9.25 32.73
CA LYS A 421 -16.24 -10.43 33.16
C LYS A 421 -15.12 -10.74 32.15
N LEU A 422 -13.90 -10.88 32.66
CA LEU A 422 -12.76 -11.39 31.91
C LEU A 422 -12.93 -12.90 31.66
N VAL A 423 -12.77 -13.32 30.41
CA VAL A 423 -12.93 -14.70 29.96
C VAL A 423 -11.58 -15.41 29.92
N SER A 424 -10.57 -14.77 29.34
CA SER A 424 -9.22 -15.34 29.28
C SER A 424 -8.14 -14.27 29.10
N ILE A 425 -6.93 -14.62 29.51
CA ILE A 425 -5.71 -13.84 29.26
C ILE A 425 -4.68 -14.76 28.58
N GLU A 426 -3.98 -14.22 27.59
CA GLU A 426 -2.82 -14.87 27.00
C GLU A 426 -1.71 -13.83 26.80
N CYS A 427 -0.53 -14.09 27.35
CA CYS A 427 0.63 -13.20 27.27
C CYS A 427 1.78 -13.89 26.52
N THR A 428 2.49 -13.14 25.68
CA THR A 428 3.72 -13.63 25.06
C THR A 428 4.81 -13.86 26.10
N LYS A 429 5.85 -14.64 25.75
CA LYS A 429 6.99 -14.94 26.64
C LYS A 429 8.33 -14.87 25.89
N TRP A 430 8.48 -13.90 24.99
CA TRP A 430 9.67 -13.79 24.13
C TRP A 430 10.94 -13.42 24.91
N THR A 431 10.82 -12.66 26.00
CA THR A 431 11.94 -12.28 26.87
C THR A 431 12.43 -13.40 27.77
N GLN A 432 11.62 -14.45 27.95
CA GLN A 432 11.97 -15.65 28.73
C GLN A 432 12.40 -16.82 27.83
N ASP A 433 12.28 -16.67 26.51
CA ASP A 433 12.56 -17.73 25.55
C ASP A 433 14.03 -17.67 25.07
N PRO A 434 14.89 -18.62 25.49
CA PRO A 434 16.30 -18.63 25.09
C PRO A 434 16.47 -18.86 23.59
N LEU A 435 15.56 -19.59 22.94
CA LEU A 435 15.60 -19.88 21.50
C LEU A 435 15.12 -18.70 20.65
N ALA A 436 14.42 -17.74 21.25
CA ALA A 436 14.14 -16.44 20.64
C ALA A 436 15.29 -15.43 20.85
N GLY A 437 16.26 -15.76 21.72
CA GLY A 437 17.33 -14.86 22.12
C GLY A 437 16.91 -13.86 23.20
N PHE A 438 15.89 -14.16 24.00
CA PHE A 438 15.37 -13.28 25.06
C PHE A 438 14.86 -11.92 24.54
N GLY A 439 14.33 -11.89 23.32
CA GLY A 439 13.83 -10.69 22.68
C GLY A 439 12.97 -10.99 21.45
N THR A 440 12.46 -9.95 20.81
CA THR A 440 11.57 -10.08 19.65
C THR A 440 12.25 -9.78 18.33
N TYR A 441 13.05 -8.72 18.23
CA TYR A 441 13.72 -8.32 16.99
C TYR A 441 14.86 -7.32 17.24
N SER A 442 15.75 -7.14 16.26
CA SER A 442 16.86 -6.18 16.37
C SER A 442 16.33 -4.76 16.56
N ALA A 443 17.00 -3.99 17.39
CA ALA A 443 16.65 -2.61 17.70
C ALA A 443 17.93 -1.83 18.00
N ASP A 444 18.06 -0.65 17.40
CA ASP A 444 19.27 0.15 17.48
C ASP A 444 19.23 1.02 18.74
N LYS A 445 20.20 0.79 19.63
CA LYS A 445 20.40 1.57 20.86
C LYS A 445 21.52 2.57 20.66
N VAL A 446 21.56 3.60 21.50
CA VAL A 446 22.59 4.66 21.41
C VAL A 446 23.99 4.03 21.38
N GLY A 447 24.74 4.34 20.32
CA GLY A 447 26.11 3.83 20.12
C GLY A 447 26.22 2.47 19.42
N ASP A 448 25.11 1.83 19.06
CA ASP A 448 25.11 0.71 18.14
C ASP A 448 25.56 1.17 16.75
N GLU A 449 26.22 0.27 16.00
CA GLU A 449 26.62 0.49 14.61
C GLU A 449 26.28 -0.79 13.81
N PRO A 450 25.00 -0.98 13.42
CA PRO A 450 24.53 -2.21 12.77
C PRO A 450 25.22 -2.50 11.42
N SER A 451 25.73 -1.46 10.75
CA SER A 451 26.49 -1.55 9.51
C SER A 451 27.72 -2.44 9.65
N LEU A 452 28.42 -2.40 10.80
CA LEU A 452 29.60 -3.22 11.05
C LEU A 452 29.32 -4.71 10.88
N PHE A 453 28.17 -5.17 11.36
CA PHE A 453 27.79 -6.57 11.20
C PHE A 453 27.49 -6.90 9.73
N THR A 454 26.74 -6.06 9.03
CA THR A 454 26.44 -6.31 7.61
C THR A 454 27.67 -6.21 6.71
N ASP A 455 28.61 -5.30 7.00
CA ASP A 455 29.86 -5.16 6.27
C ASP A 455 30.77 -6.36 6.53
N ALA A 456 30.84 -6.85 7.77
CA ALA A 456 31.53 -8.10 8.08
C ALA A 456 30.94 -9.29 7.31
N LEU A 457 29.61 -9.42 7.21
CA LEU A 457 28.99 -10.47 6.41
C LEU A 457 29.37 -10.37 4.92
N VAL A 458 29.54 -9.16 4.38
CA VAL A 458 30.00 -8.95 3.00
C VAL A 458 31.47 -9.32 2.83
N ASN A 459 32.32 -8.97 3.80
CA ASN A 459 33.75 -9.33 3.81
C ASN A 459 33.93 -10.85 3.82
N HIS A 460 33.07 -11.58 4.54
CA HIS A 460 33.09 -13.04 4.70
C HIS A 460 32.12 -13.78 3.76
N LYS A 461 31.70 -13.17 2.64
CA LYS A 461 30.74 -13.78 1.69
C LYS A 461 31.20 -15.11 1.06
N HIS A 462 32.49 -15.42 1.12
CA HIS A 462 33.07 -16.66 0.62
C HIS A 462 33.26 -17.73 1.69
N SER A 463 32.99 -17.39 2.95
CA SER A 463 33.13 -18.31 4.07
C SER A 463 32.18 -19.49 3.96
N ARG A 464 32.61 -20.65 4.49
CA ARG A 464 31.72 -21.82 4.65
C ARG A 464 30.78 -21.69 5.84
N LEU A 465 30.99 -20.70 6.70
CA LEU A 465 30.05 -20.30 7.75
C LEU A 465 29.33 -19.02 7.31
N GLN A 466 28.03 -19.11 7.09
CA GLN A 466 27.20 -18.00 6.63
C GLN A 466 26.10 -17.69 7.65
N PHE A 467 25.59 -16.47 7.64
CA PHE A 467 24.51 -16.02 8.54
C PHE A 467 23.30 -15.51 7.75
N ALA A 468 22.10 -15.76 8.26
CA ALA A 468 20.89 -15.18 7.70
C ALA A 468 19.81 -14.93 8.77
N GLY A 469 19.14 -13.80 8.71
CA GLY A 469 18.13 -13.42 9.69
C GLY A 469 17.69 -11.98 9.47
N GLU A 470 16.75 -11.53 10.29
CA GLU A 470 16.32 -10.12 10.27
C GLU A 470 17.47 -9.16 10.64
N HIS A 471 18.35 -9.57 11.57
CA HIS A 471 19.55 -8.82 11.97
C HIS A 471 20.70 -8.88 10.93
N CYS A 472 20.50 -9.47 9.75
CA CYS A 472 21.52 -9.50 8.68
C CYS A 472 21.20 -8.51 7.55
N THR A 473 20.31 -7.54 7.76
CA THR A 473 19.82 -6.68 6.68
C THR A 473 19.37 -5.28 7.12
N LEU A 474 20.15 -4.24 6.77
CA LEU A 474 19.85 -2.84 7.10
C LEU A 474 18.50 -2.32 6.60
N VAL A 475 17.97 -2.87 5.50
CA VAL A 475 16.71 -2.41 4.88
C VAL A 475 15.48 -3.07 5.54
N ALA A 476 15.69 -4.03 6.44
CA ALA A 476 14.65 -4.91 6.97
C ALA A 476 14.79 -5.26 8.48
N ASN A 477 15.83 -4.77 9.16
CA ASN A 477 16.09 -4.96 10.59
C ASN A 477 14.81 -4.78 11.44
N GLY A 478 14.35 -5.87 12.05
CA GLY A 478 13.16 -5.96 12.90
C GLY A 478 11.78 -5.66 12.31
N ARG A 479 11.66 -5.17 11.08
CA ARG A 479 10.37 -4.69 10.52
C ARG A 479 10.00 -5.21 9.14
N LYS A 480 10.92 -5.88 8.44
CA LYS A 480 10.60 -6.64 7.23
C LYS A 480 11.14 -8.05 7.40
N MET A 481 10.30 -9.04 7.07
CA MET A 481 10.79 -10.38 6.80
C MET A 481 11.96 -10.26 5.79
N PRO A 482 13.10 -10.93 5.98
CA PRO A 482 14.27 -10.70 5.15
C PRO A 482 13.94 -10.97 3.68
N THR A 483 13.92 -9.90 2.88
CA THR A 483 14.03 -10.00 1.43
C THR A 483 15.45 -10.41 1.10
N LEU A 484 15.74 -11.71 1.25
CA LEU A 484 16.86 -12.35 0.58
C LEU A 484 16.47 -12.49 -0.90
N TRP A 485 16.49 -11.36 -1.60
CA TRP A 485 16.17 -11.26 -3.04
C TRP A 485 17.10 -10.28 -3.76
N ARG A 486 18.39 -10.31 -3.43
CA ARG A 486 19.43 -9.72 -4.28
C ARG A 486 20.41 -10.82 -4.72
N THR A 487 20.07 -11.49 -5.82
CA THR A 487 21.04 -12.17 -6.67
C THR A 487 21.59 -11.14 -7.64
N ASN A 488 22.88 -10.84 -7.61
CA ASN A 488 23.56 -10.22 -8.76
C ASN A 488 24.66 -11.14 -9.31
N GLU A 489 24.43 -11.49 -10.58
CA GLU A 489 25.37 -11.66 -11.69
C GLU A 489 26.36 -12.85 -11.70
N SER A 490 25.83 -14.01 -12.14
CA SER A 490 26.40 -14.74 -13.29
C SER A 490 25.30 -15.43 -14.10
N GLY A 491 24.64 -14.63 -14.96
CA GLY A 491 24.06 -15.08 -16.24
C GLY A 491 22.85 -16.00 -16.20
N LEU A 492 21.66 -15.41 -16.10
CA LEU A 492 20.50 -15.76 -16.92
C LEU A 492 19.65 -14.50 -17.08
N THR A 493 19.59 -14.00 -18.30
CA THR A 493 18.87 -12.79 -18.72
C THR A 493 17.39 -12.90 -18.38
N ALA A 494 16.93 -12.08 -17.44
CA ALA A 494 15.65 -11.40 -17.55
C ALA A 494 16.00 -9.92 -17.66
N GLU A 495 15.55 -9.28 -18.75
CA GLU A 495 15.66 -7.84 -18.91
C GLU A 495 15.22 -7.14 -17.62
N VAL A 496 16.06 -6.22 -17.15
CA VAL A 496 15.66 -5.25 -16.13
C VAL A 496 14.65 -4.34 -16.80
N GLU A 497 13.37 -4.73 -16.77
CA GLU A 497 12.33 -3.72 -16.66
C GLU A 497 12.55 -3.06 -15.30
N PHE A 498 13.23 -1.92 -15.32
CA PHE A 498 13.05 -0.95 -14.26
C PHE A 498 11.54 -0.80 -14.08
N PRO A 499 10.99 -0.96 -12.85
CA PRO A 499 9.63 -0.50 -12.64
C PRO A 499 9.64 0.95 -13.10
N PRO A 500 8.76 1.32 -14.04
CA PRO A 500 8.74 2.69 -14.46
C PRO A 500 8.51 3.54 -13.21
N ALA A 501 9.22 4.66 -13.16
CA ALA A 501 9.10 5.74 -12.20
C ALA A 501 7.80 5.65 -11.39
N SER A 502 7.90 5.62 -10.05
CA SER A 502 6.74 5.50 -9.15
C SER A 502 5.61 6.44 -9.62
N ASN A 503 4.34 6.10 -9.38
CA ASN A 503 3.23 6.98 -9.79
C ASN A 503 3.46 8.43 -9.33
N THR A 504 4.16 8.62 -8.21
CA THR A 504 4.66 9.88 -7.68
C THR A 504 5.74 10.55 -8.57
N ASP A 505 6.76 9.82 -9.02
CA ASP A 505 7.78 10.33 -9.96
C ASP A 505 7.18 10.69 -11.34
N ARG A 506 6.20 9.90 -11.82
CA ARG A 506 5.44 10.20 -13.07
C ARG A 506 4.54 11.43 -12.91
N GLN A 507 3.87 11.57 -11.76
CA GLN A 507 3.05 12.74 -11.43
C GLN A 507 3.92 14.00 -11.29
N GLN A 508 5.15 13.89 -10.79
CA GLN A 508 6.10 14.99 -10.68
C GLN A 508 6.79 15.36 -12.01
N ALA A 509 6.85 14.45 -12.99
CA ALA A 509 7.43 14.71 -14.31
C ALA A 509 6.66 15.74 -15.16
N PHE A 510 5.38 15.98 -14.88
CA PHE A 510 4.58 16.97 -15.60
C PHE A 510 4.68 18.36 -14.94
N GLY A 511 5.26 19.34 -15.64
CA GLY A 511 5.23 20.73 -15.21
C GLY A 511 3.80 21.25 -15.04
N ASN A 512 3.59 22.17 -14.08
CA ASN A 512 2.27 22.69 -13.70
C ASN A 512 1.45 23.22 -14.90
N GLY A 513 2.07 23.88 -15.87
CA GLY A 513 1.38 24.36 -17.08
C GLY A 513 0.75 23.24 -17.91
N ARG A 514 1.45 22.10 -18.05
CA ARG A 514 0.96 20.93 -18.79
C ARG A 514 -0.17 20.22 -18.06
N LYS A 515 -0.11 20.16 -16.72
CA LYS A 515 -1.20 19.61 -15.89
C LYS A 515 -2.50 20.40 -16.06
N HIS A 516 -2.43 21.73 -15.97
CA HIS A 516 -3.60 22.60 -16.17
C HIS A 516 -4.16 22.52 -17.60
N LEU A 517 -3.30 22.39 -18.62
CA LEU A 517 -3.73 22.19 -20.00
C LEU A 517 -4.49 20.87 -20.17
N ILE A 518 -4.00 19.76 -19.60
CA ILE A 518 -4.69 18.47 -19.67
C ILE A 518 -6.04 18.54 -18.93
N LEU A 519 -6.06 19.18 -17.75
CA LEU A 519 -7.30 19.41 -17.00
C LEU A 519 -8.32 20.21 -17.83
N PHE A 520 -7.88 21.26 -18.53
CA PHE A 520 -8.74 22.03 -19.44
C PHE A 520 -9.30 21.14 -20.56
N ILE A 521 -8.48 20.30 -21.18
CA ILE A 521 -8.92 19.41 -22.27
C ILE A 521 -9.97 18.41 -21.79
N VAL A 522 -9.74 17.77 -20.64
CA VAL A 522 -10.69 16.81 -20.07
C VAL A 522 -12.00 17.50 -19.69
N SER A 523 -11.93 18.71 -19.11
CA SER A 523 -13.11 19.52 -18.78
C SER A 523 -13.86 19.97 -20.04
N TRP A 524 -13.16 20.39 -21.09
CA TRP A 524 -13.72 20.75 -22.40
C TRP A 524 -14.49 19.57 -23.01
N ASN A 525 -13.94 18.36 -22.98
CA ASN A 525 -14.62 17.20 -23.54
C ASN A 525 -15.87 16.82 -22.74
N CYS A 526 -15.86 16.97 -21.41
CA CYS A 526 -17.07 16.83 -20.60
C CYS A 526 -18.14 17.87 -20.99
N LEU A 527 -17.73 19.10 -21.28
CA LEU A 527 -18.64 20.17 -21.74
C LEU A 527 -19.32 19.83 -23.07
N ILE A 528 -18.60 19.26 -24.04
CA ILE A 528 -19.17 18.90 -25.35
C ILE A 528 -20.33 17.90 -25.18
N VAL A 529 -20.14 16.91 -24.33
CA VAL A 529 -21.14 15.86 -24.08
C VAL A 529 -22.39 16.45 -23.45
N THR A 530 -22.24 17.22 -22.38
CA THR A 530 -23.40 17.76 -21.66
C THR A 530 -24.10 18.85 -22.47
N PHE A 531 -23.34 19.62 -23.25
CA PHE A 531 -23.89 20.51 -24.29
C PHE A 531 -24.74 19.73 -25.30
N SER A 532 -24.29 18.58 -25.79
CA SER A 532 -25.03 17.78 -26.77
C SER A 532 -26.38 17.25 -26.25
N SER A 533 -26.43 16.93 -24.95
CA SER A 533 -27.65 16.40 -24.31
C SER A 533 -28.71 17.48 -24.04
N THR A 534 -28.30 18.74 -23.89
CA THR A 534 -29.17 19.85 -23.43
C THR A 534 -29.43 20.93 -24.46
N SER A 535 -28.55 21.12 -25.46
CA SER A 535 -28.73 22.11 -26.53
C SER A 535 -29.98 21.90 -27.38
N LEU A 536 -30.56 20.69 -27.38
CA LEU A 536 -31.81 20.38 -28.07
C LEU A 536 -33.05 20.98 -27.37
N LEU A 537 -32.98 21.24 -26.06
CA LEU A 537 -34.15 21.60 -25.24
C LEU A 537 -34.86 22.87 -25.73
N VAL A 538 -34.09 23.82 -26.28
CA VAL A 538 -34.65 25.08 -26.80
C VAL A 538 -35.05 24.96 -28.29
N ALA A 539 -34.39 24.07 -29.04
CA ALA A 539 -34.59 23.85 -30.49
C ALA A 539 -35.74 22.89 -30.84
N THR A 540 -36.36 22.29 -29.83
CA THR A 540 -37.30 21.18 -30.02
C THR A 540 -38.49 21.53 -30.94
N PRO A 541 -39.17 22.68 -30.77
CA PRO A 541 -40.27 23.07 -31.67
C PRO A 541 -39.82 23.28 -33.13
N GLU A 542 -38.68 23.92 -33.34
CA GLU A 542 -38.16 24.27 -34.65
C GLU A 542 -37.68 23.02 -35.42
N ILE A 543 -37.08 22.06 -34.71
CA ILE A 543 -36.70 20.75 -35.27
C ILE A 543 -37.94 19.92 -35.61
N ALA A 544 -38.95 19.93 -34.73
CA ALA A 544 -40.20 19.22 -34.97
C ALA A 544 -40.91 19.75 -36.23
N TYR A 545 -40.93 21.07 -36.41
CA TYR A 545 -41.48 21.71 -37.60
C TYR A 545 -40.72 21.31 -38.88
N ASP A 546 -39.39 21.43 -38.89
CA ASP A 546 -38.56 21.15 -40.07
C ASP A 546 -38.56 19.67 -40.49
N LEU A 547 -38.58 18.75 -39.52
CA LEU A 547 -38.64 17.30 -39.76
C LEU A 547 -40.07 16.76 -39.89
N LYS A 548 -41.08 17.63 -39.88
CA LYS A 548 -42.52 17.29 -40.00
C LYS A 548 -42.97 16.25 -38.96
N THR A 549 -42.67 16.51 -37.70
CA THR A 549 -42.97 15.62 -36.58
C THR A 549 -43.50 16.42 -35.38
N THR A 550 -43.72 15.76 -34.24
CA THR A 550 -44.17 16.41 -33.01
C THR A 550 -43.03 16.59 -32.01
N THR A 551 -43.22 17.52 -31.08
CA THR A 551 -42.26 17.81 -30.01
C THR A 551 -42.03 16.62 -29.08
N GLU A 552 -43.05 15.76 -28.91
CA GLU A 552 -42.98 14.56 -28.08
C GLU A 552 -42.01 13.54 -28.68
N ILE A 553 -42.00 13.38 -30.02
CA ILE A 553 -41.10 12.46 -30.69
C ILE A 553 -39.65 12.95 -30.60
N ILE A 554 -39.41 14.25 -30.76
CA ILE A 554 -38.07 14.83 -30.59
C ILE A 554 -37.57 14.69 -29.15
N ASN A 555 -38.44 14.87 -28.15
CA ASN A 555 -38.11 14.63 -26.76
C ASN A 555 -37.83 13.14 -26.48
N ALA A 556 -38.56 12.22 -27.11
CA ALA A 556 -38.29 10.78 -27.04
C ALA A 556 -36.93 10.43 -27.66
N THR A 557 -36.54 11.06 -28.77
CA THR A 557 -35.19 10.96 -29.33
C THR A 557 -34.14 11.39 -28.30
N ASN A 558 -34.36 12.50 -27.58
CA ASN A 558 -33.44 12.95 -26.54
C ASN A 558 -33.35 11.98 -25.36
N ALA A 559 -34.47 11.37 -24.95
CA ALA A 559 -34.48 10.32 -23.94
C ALA A 559 -33.64 9.11 -24.40
N GLY A 560 -33.74 8.72 -25.69
CA GLY A 560 -32.89 7.69 -26.28
C GLY A 560 -31.40 8.03 -26.21
N VAL A 561 -31.01 9.29 -26.41
CA VAL A 561 -29.63 9.75 -26.21
C VAL A 561 -29.17 9.54 -24.77
N LEU A 562 -29.99 9.90 -23.78
CA LEU A 562 -29.64 9.73 -22.35
C LEU A 562 -29.49 8.25 -21.95
N VAL A 563 -30.33 7.36 -22.50
CA VAL A 563 -30.19 5.91 -22.31
C VAL A 563 -28.88 5.42 -22.92
N ALA A 564 -28.57 5.83 -24.15
CA ALA A 564 -27.31 5.48 -24.81
C ALA A 564 -26.08 6.01 -24.04
N MET A 565 -26.18 7.21 -23.45
CA MET A 565 -25.17 7.76 -22.55
C MET A 565 -24.95 6.87 -21.32
N GLY A 566 -26.01 6.33 -20.73
CA GLY A 566 -25.89 5.36 -19.62
C GLY A 566 -25.14 4.08 -20.00
N CYS A 567 -25.28 3.63 -21.25
CA CYS A 567 -24.59 2.44 -21.76
C CYS A 567 -23.16 2.70 -22.27
N SER A 568 -22.71 3.96 -22.37
CA SER A 568 -21.44 4.29 -23.04
C SER A 568 -20.21 3.62 -22.40
N SER A 569 -20.18 3.54 -21.07
CA SER A 569 -19.07 2.92 -20.33
C SER A 569 -18.93 1.42 -20.58
N MET A 570 -20.02 0.74 -20.97
CA MET A 570 -20.00 -0.69 -21.31
C MET A 570 -19.24 -0.97 -22.62
N ILE A 571 -19.09 0.04 -23.48
CA ILE A 571 -18.39 -0.06 -24.76
C ILE A 571 -16.96 0.45 -24.61
N TRP A 572 -16.81 1.68 -24.13
CA TRP A 572 -15.52 2.38 -24.20
C TRP A 572 -14.57 2.03 -23.07
N SER A 573 -15.06 1.59 -21.89
CA SER A 573 -14.17 1.17 -20.79
C SER A 573 -13.42 -0.13 -21.12
N PRO A 574 -14.06 -1.22 -21.61
CA PRO A 574 -13.32 -2.39 -22.10
C PRO A 574 -12.42 -2.08 -23.29
N LEU A 575 -12.83 -1.16 -24.17
CA LEU A 575 -12.00 -0.74 -25.29
C LEU A 575 -10.75 0.01 -24.81
N ALA A 576 -10.85 0.83 -23.76
CA ALA A 576 -9.70 1.51 -23.17
C ALA A 576 -8.68 0.53 -22.56
N GLU A 577 -9.13 -0.63 -22.07
CA GLU A 577 -8.25 -1.72 -21.61
C GLU A 577 -7.58 -2.46 -22.78
N LEU A 578 -8.16 -2.44 -23.99
CA LEU A 578 -7.67 -3.19 -25.16
C LEU A 578 -6.70 -2.40 -26.02
N ILE A 579 -7.02 -1.14 -26.34
CA ILE A 579 -6.23 -0.29 -27.26
C ILE A 579 -5.53 0.87 -26.54
N GLY A 580 -5.64 0.92 -25.21
CA GLY A 580 -5.10 1.98 -24.37
C GLY A 580 -6.03 3.19 -24.23
N ARG A 581 -5.83 3.94 -23.15
CA ARG A 581 -6.71 5.06 -22.74
C ARG A 581 -6.76 6.17 -23.78
N ARG A 582 -5.61 6.65 -24.28
CA ARG A 582 -5.53 7.73 -25.27
C ARG A 582 -6.24 7.38 -26.57
N HIS A 583 -6.05 6.16 -27.08
CA HIS A 583 -6.66 5.73 -28.34
C HIS A 583 -8.17 5.56 -28.20
N SER A 584 -8.65 4.95 -27.11
CA SER A 584 -10.09 4.85 -26.84
C SER A 584 -10.74 6.23 -26.68
N TYR A 585 -10.06 7.16 -25.98
CA TYR A 585 -10.52 8.54 -25.81
C TYR A 585 -10.61 9.33 -27.13
N ASN A 586 -9.60 9.22 -27.99
CA ASN A 586 -9.63 9.84 -29.33
C ASN A 586 -10.63 9.17 -30.28
N ALA A 587 -10.79 7.84 -30.20
CA ALA A 587 -11.77 7.11 -30.99
C ALA A 587 -13.21 7.51 -30.62
N ALA A 588 -13.49 7.69 -29.32
CA ALA A 588 -14.77 8.22 -28.87
C ALA A 588 -15.02 9.65 -29.38
N LEU A 589 -13.99 10.52 -29.39
CA LEU A 589 -14.10 11.90 -29.92
C LEU A 589 -14.36 11.90 -31.43
N LEU A 590 -13.66 11.05 -32.18
CA LEU A 590 -13.87 10.89 -33.61
C LEU A 590 -15.28 10.36 -33.91
N PHE A 591 -15.76 9.40 -33.13
CA PHE A 591 -17.12 8.88 -33.24
C PHE A 591 -18.17 9.95 -32.95
N MET A 592 -17.96 10.76 -31.90
CA MET A 592 -18.83 11.90 -31.59
C MET A 592 -18.80 12.96 -32.69
N LEU A 593 -17.64 13.27 -33.25
CA LEU A 593 -17.50 14.20 -34.38
C LEU A 593 -18.29 13.71 -35.60
N ALA A 594 -18.10 12.45 -36.00
CA ALA A 594 -18.78 11.87 -37.17
C ALA A 594 -20.31 11.84 -37.00
N THR A 595 -20.79 11.44 -35.83
CA THR A 595 -22.24 11.41 -35.53
C THR A 595 -22.84 12.81 -35.41
N SER A 596 -22.07 13.80 -34.94
CA SER A 596 -22.50 15.21 -34.88
C SER A 596 -22.64 15.81 -36.28
N ILE A 597 -21.66 15.58 -37.16
CA ILE A 597 -21.73 16.00 -38.57
C ILE A 597 -22.91 15.32 -39.25
N GLY A 598 -23.06 14.00 -39.05
CA GLY A 598 -24.18 13.23 -39.56
C GLY A 598 -25.54 13.80 -39.11
N THR A 599 -25.66 14.18 -37.85
CA THR A 599 -26.88 14.79 -37.31
C THR A 599 -27.17 16.16 -37.94
N ALA A 600 -26.13 16.97 -38.20
CA ALA A 600 -26.27 18.28 -38.84
C ALA A 600 -26.82 18.17 -40.27
N VAL A 601 -26.40 17.13 -41.01
CA VAL A 601 -26.83 16.90 -42.40
C VAL A 601 -28.07 16.00 -42.52
N ALA A 602 -28.64 15.55 -41.41
CA ALA A 602 -29.80 14.67 -41.42
C ALA A 602 -31.02 15.38 -42.05
N ILE A 603 -31.59 14.71 -43.05
CA ILE A 603 -32.74 15.20 -43.84
C ILE A 603 -34.07 14.58 -43.42
N ASN A 604 -34.04 13.52 -42.61
CA ASN A 604 -35.23 12.80 -42.18
C ASN A 604 -35.16 12.45 -40.69
N LEU A 605 -36.33 12.23 -40.08
CA LEU A 605 -36.48 11.95 -38.66
C LEU A 605 -35.78 10.64 -38.20
N PRO A 606 -35.84 9.51 -38.96
CA PRO A 606 -35.15 8.29 -38.56
C PRO A 606 -33.62 8.45 -38.54
N GLY A 607 -33.05 9.09 -39.56
CA GLY A 607 -31.61 9.37 -39.65
C GLY A 607 -31.15 10.33 -38.56
N PHE A 608 -31.92 11.40 -38.32
CA PHE A 608 -31.67 12.32 -37.20
C PHE A 608 -31.67 11.58 -35.86
N THR A 609 -32.69 10.74 -35.61
CA THR A 609 -32.84 9.99 -34.36
C THR A 609 -31.72 8.98 -34.19
N ALA A 610 -31.40 8.19 -35.21
CA ALA A 610 -30.34 7.19 -35.16
C ALA A 610 -28.97 7.81 -34.86
N LEU A 611 -28.61 8.88 -35.58
CA LEU A 611 -27.31 9.55 -35.41
C LEU A 611 -27.20 10.24 -34.05
N ARG A 612 -28.31 10.78 -33.53
CA ARG A 612 -28.39 11.31 -32.16
C ARG A 612 -28.18 10.21 -31.12
N VAL A 613 -28.94 9.12 -31.18
CA VAL A 613 -28.81 8.02 -30.21
C VAL A 613 -27.40 7.43 -30.26
N LEU A 614 -26.83 7.24 -31.45
CA LEU A 614 -25.43 6.82 -31.60
C LEU A 614 -24.47 7.80 -30.93
N SER A 615 -24.64 9.12 -31.13
CA SER A 615 -23.80 10.11 -30.44
C SER A 615 -23.86 10.00 -28.91
N GLY A 616 -24.97 9.53 -28.35
CA GLY A 616 -25.10 9.27 -26.91
C GLY A 616 -24.15 8.18 -26.39
N LEU A 617 -23.77 7.20 -27.23
CA LEU A 617 -22.88 6.10 -26.85
C LEU A 617 -21.45 6.53 -26.50
N THR A 618 -21.08 7.80 -26.61
CA THR A 618 -19.75 8.31 -26.19
C THR A 618 -19.80 9.09 -24.87
N GLY A 619 -20.99 9.48 -24.40
CA GLY A 619 -21.15 10.59 -23.47
C GLY A 619 -20.52 10.39 -22.08
N THR A 620 -20.96 9.38 -21.32
CA THR A 620 -20.47 9.21 -19.92
C THR A 620 -19.03 8.70 -19.87
N TYR A 621 -18.52 8.08 -20.94
CA TYR A 621 -17.13 7.65 -21.01
C TYR A 621 -16.14 8.81 -20.84
N PHE A 622 -16.40 9.99 -21.40
CA PHE A 622 -15.52 11.14 -21.22
C PHE A 622 -15.42 11.61 -19.75
N MET A 623 -16.51 11.48 -19.00
CA MET A 623 -16.54 11.77 -17.57
C MET A 623 -15.74 10.72 -16.79
N VAL A 624 -15.91 9.44 -17.12
CA VAL A 624 -15.20 8.32 -16.46
C VAL A 624 -13.70 8.36 -16.78
N ALA A 625 -13.35 8.37 -18.06
CA ALA A 625 -11.96 8.44 -18.51
C ALA A 625 -11.29 9.74 -18.05
N GLY A 626 -12.02 10.85 -18.01
CA GLY A 626 -11.52 12.11 -17.48
C GLY A 626 -11.06 12.03 -16.03
N GLN A 627 -11.86 11.39 -15.16
CA GLN A 627 -11.47 11.14 -13.78
C GLN A 627 -10.21 10.28 -13.68
N THR A 628 -10.10 9.25 -14.52
CA THR A 628 -8.91 8.38 -14.54
C THR A 628 -7.65 9.13 -14.99
N ILE A 629 -7.75 9.97 -16.02
CA ILE A 629 -6.62 10.77 -16.52
C ILE A 629 -6.16 11.78 -15.44
N ILE A 630 -7.10 12.40 -14.71
CA ILE A 630 -6.76 13.30 -13.60
C ILE A 630 -6.10 12.53 -12.46
N ALA A 631 -6.58 11.34 -12.14
CA ALA A 631 -6.00 10.49 -11.09
C ALA A 631 -4.55 10.08 -11.41
N ASP A 632 -4.21 9.91 -12.69
CA ASP A 632 -2.86 9.60 -13.13
C ASP A 632 -1.90 10.81 -13.05
N ILE A 633 -2.42 12.04 -13.19
CA ILE A 633 -1.60 13.27 -13.32
C ILE A 633 -1.51 14.08 -12.02
N TYR A 634 -2.55 14.04 -11.19
CA TYR A 634 -2.64 14.79 -9.94
C TYR A 634 -2.51 13.88 -8.72
N GLU A 635 -1.62 14.29 -7.81
CA GLU A 635 -1.40 13.65 -6.51
C GLU A 635 -2.71 13.61 -5.69
N PRO A 636 -2.93 12.57 -4.86
CA PRO A 636 -4.18 12.38 -4.11
C PRO A 636 -4.64 13.62 -3.31
N LEU A 637 -3.71 14.38 -2.73
CA LEU A 637 -3.99 15.56 -1.90
C LEU A 637 -4.57 16.75 -2.69
N VAL A 638 -4.16 16.94 -3.95
CA VAL A 638 -4.63 18.05 -4.81
C VAL A 638 -5.65 17.59 -5.85
N ARG A 639 -5.84 16.28 -5.99
CA ARG A 639 -6.76 15.64 -6.95
C ARG A 639 -8.20 16.11 -6.76
N GLY A 640 -8.68 16.24 -5.53
CA GLY A 640 -10.06 16.71 -5.25
C GLY A 640 -10.37 18.07 -5.89
N ARG A 641 -9.40 18.99 -5.83
CA ARG A 641 -9.51 20.31 -6.47
C ARG A 641 -9.54 20.21 -7.99
N ALA A 642 -8.66 19.40 -8.57
CA ALA A 642 -8.64 19.16 -10.02
C ALA A 642 -9.95 18.51 -10.52
N VAL A 643 -10.48 17.54 -9.78
CA VAL A 643 -11.77 16.91 -10.06
C VAL A 643 -12.92 17.93 -10.02
N GLY A 644 -12.91 18.86 -9.06
CA GLY A 644 -13.89 19.95 -9.00
C GLY A 644 -13.87 20.83 -10.26
N PHE A 645 -12.68 21.23 -10.73
CA PHE A 645 -12.54 22.00 -11.97
C PHE A 645 -12.91 21.22 -13.24
N MET A 646 -12.68 19.90 -13.25
CA MET A 646 -13.15 19.04 -14.34
C MET A 646 -14.68 19.01 -14.38
N GLN A 647 -15.33 18.94 -13.22
CA GLN A 647 -16.80 18.93 -13.14
C GLN A 647 -17.42 20.23 -13.64
N VAL A 648 -16.73 21.37 -13.55
CA VAL A 648 -17.22 22.63 -14.14
C VAL A 648 -17.61 22.45 -15.62
N GLY A 649 -16.83 21.73 -16.42
CA GLY A 649 -17.18 21.48 -17.82
C GLY A 649 -18.48 20.67 -17.98
N SER A 650 -18.62 19.60 -17.19
CA SER A 650 -19.83 18.77 -17.16
C SER A 650 -21.07 19.61 -16.83
N VAL A 651 -21.05 20.36 -15.73
CA VAL A 651 -22.26 21.06 -15.28
C VAL A 651 -22.51 22.37 -16.05
N ALA A 652 -21.45 23.07 -16.48
CA ALA A 652 -21.60 24.26 -17.32
C ALA A 652 -22.19 23.93 -18.69
N GLY A 653 -21.79 22.82 -19.32
CA GLY A 653 -22.35 22.44 -20.63
C GLY A 653 -23.86 22.24 -20.61
N SER A 654 -24.43 21.76 -19.49
CA SER A 654 -25.87 21.60 -19.31
C SER A 654 -26.67 22.92 -19.30
N ALA A 655 -26.02 24.03 -18.92
CA ALA A 655 -26.63 25.35 -18.89
C ALA A 655 -26.29 26.19 -20.13
N ILE A 656 -25.05 26.08 -20.61
CA ILE A 656 -24.56 26.75 -21.81
C ILE A 656 -25.29 26.23 -23.05
N GLY A 657 -25.60 24.93 -23.11
CA GLY A 657 -26.32 24.30 -24.23
C GLY A 657 -27.60 25.03 -24.63
N PRO A 658 -28.60 25.11 -23.74
CA PRO A 658 -29.85 25.84 -23.98
C PRO A 658 -29.65 27.34 -24.30
N CYS A 659 -28.70 28.01 -23.64
CA CYS A 659 -28.45 29.43 -23.86
C CYS A 659 -27.89 29.71 -25.27
N ILE A 660 -26.83 29.00 -25.66
CA ILE A 660 -26.21 29.14 -26.98
C ILE A 660 -27.15 28.67 -28.08
N SER A 661 -27.85 27.54 -27.88
CA SER A 661 -28.84 27.08 -28.86
C SER A 661 -29.96 28.10 -29.06
N GLY A 662 -30.48 28.72 -27.99
CA GLY A 662 -31.48 29.79 -28.09
C GLY A 662 -31.02 30.98 -28.94
N ILE A 663 -29.76 31.40 -28.80
CA ILE A 663 -29.15 32.42 -29.66
C ILE A 663 -29.07 31.93 -31.11
N ILE A 664 -28.54 30.73 -31.33
CA ILE A 664 -28.36 30.15 -32.66
C ILE A 664 -29.70 30.04 -33.39
N ILE A 665 -30.75 29.51 -32.76
CA ILE A 665 -32.06 29.33 -33.40
C ILE A 665 -32.73 30.67 -33.72
N THR A 666 -32.44 31.71 -32.93
CA THR A 666 -33.01 33.05 -33.15
C THR A 666 -32.43 33.71 -34.40
N PHE A 667 -31.14 33.50 -34.68
CA PHE A 667 -30.41 34.20 -35.77
C PHE A 667 -29.96 33.28 -36.91
N SER A 668 -30.11 31.96 -36.77
CA SER A 668 -29.61 30.94 -37.68
C SER A 668 -30.49 29.68 -37.60
N HIS A 669 -30.15 28.67 -38.40
CA HIS A 669 -30.88 27.41 -38.44
C HIS A 669 -30.47 26.50 -37.27
N TRP A 670 -31.40 25.67 -36.76
CA TRP A 670 -31.11 24.67 -35.72
C TRP A 670 -29.94 23.72 -36.07
N ARG A 671 -29.67 23.47 -37.36
CA ARG A 671 -28.54 22.64 -37.82
C ARG A 671 -27.19 23.22 -37.41
N SER A 672 -27.09 24.55 -37.24
CA SER A 672 -25.88 25.25 -36.79
C SER A 672 -25.46 24.83 -35.37
N ILE A 673 -26.39 24.34 -34.53
CA ILE A 673 -26.07 23.77 -33.21
C ILE A 673 -25.15 22.56 -33.36
N TYR A 674 -25.44 21.68 -34.32
CA TYR A 674 -24.66 20.47 -34.56
C TYR A 674 -23.36 20.74 -35.31
N TRP A 675 -23.30 21.79 -36.13
CA TRP A 675 -22.04 22.29 -36.67
C TRP A 675 -21.14 22.87 -35.58
N LEU A 676 -21.69 23.63 -34.64
CA LEU A 676 -20.95 24.09 -33.47
C LEU A 676 -20.44 22.91 -32.64
N GLN A 677 -21.30 21.93 -32.35
CA GLN A 677 -20.91 20.71 -31.62
C GLN A 677 -19.78 19.96 -32.35
N SER A 678 -19.86 19.86 -33.69
CA SER A 678 -18.82 19.25 -34.51
C SER A 678 -17.49 20.01 -34.41
N SER A 679 -17.52 21.34 -34.45
CA SER A 679 -16.33 22.18 -34.25
C SER A 679 -15.72 22.00 -32.85
N MET A 680 -16.56 21.92 -31.82
CA MET A 680 -16.09 21.68 -30.45
C MET A 680 -15.46 20.29 -30.29
N ALA A 681 -16.07 19.26 -30.89
CA ALA A 681 -15.53 17.89 -30.95
C ALA A 681 -14.23 17.81 -31.76
N GLY A 682 -14.13 18.52 -32.88
CA GLY A 682 -12.91 18.63 -33.68
C GLY A 682 -11.77 19.28 -32.90
N LEU A 683 -12.04 20.40 -32.22
CA LEU A 683 -11.07 21.05 -31.35
C LEU A 683 -10.64 20.12 -30.20
N GLY A 684 -11.61 19.46 -29.54
CA GLY A 684 -11.35 18.49 -28.49
C GLY A 684 -10.47 17.34 -28.97
N LEU A 685 -10.72 16.81 -30.17
CA LEU A 685 -9.92 15.76 -30.80
C LEU A 685 -8.49 16.22 -31.09
N ILE A 686 -8.31 17.42 -31.66
CA ILE A 686 -6.98 17.97 -31.94
C ILE A 686 -6.20 18.15 -30.64
N LEU A 687 -6.79 18.79 -29.63
CA LEU A 687 -6.12 19.02 -28.35
C LEU A 687 -5.82 17.71 -27.62
N SER A 688 -6.77 16.77 -27.61
CA SER A 688 -6.61 15.45 -27.02
C SER A 688 -5.50 14.65 -27.71
N PHE A 689 -5.45 14.71 -29.05
CA PHE A 689 -4.44 14.01 -29.83
C PHE A 689 -3.03 14.50 -29.50
N TYR A 690 -2.80 15.81 -29.34
CA TYR A 690 -1.44 16.32 -29.08
C TYR A 690 -1.03 16.30 -27.60
N PHE A 691 -1.95 16.57 -26.68
CA PHE A 691 -1.56 16.90 -25.30
C PHE A 691 -1.87 15.80 -24.26
N ILE A 692 -2.84 14.91 -24.51
CA ILE A 692 -3.10 13.80 -23.59
C ILE A 692 -1.96 12.79 -23.72
N PRO A 693 -1.21 12.51 -22.62
CA PRO A 693 -0.07 11.61 -22.65
C PRO A 693 -0.52 10.17 -22.93
N ASN A 694 0.33 9.41 -23.63
CA ASN A 694 0.17 7.96 -23.71
C ASN A 694 0.70 7.35 -22.43
N ILE A 695 -0.17 7.21 -21.42
CA ILE A 695 0.17 6.53 -20.18
C ILE A 695 -0.21 5.07 -20.40
N GLU A 696 0.80 4.21 -20.54
CA GLU A 696 0.60 2.75 -20.50
C GLU A 696 -0.15 2.43 -19.21
N SER A 697 -1.30 1.79 -19.34
CA SER A 697 -2.09 1.48 -18.16
C SER A 697 -1.32 0.47 -17.31
N GLU A 698 -1.41 0.56 -15.98
CA GLU A 698 -0.88 -0.48 -15.08
C GLU A 698 -1.36 -1.90 -15.49
N VAL A 699 -2.50 -2.01 -16.17
CA VAL A 699 -3.06 -3.27 -16.70
C VAL A 699 -2.21 -3.85 -17.83
N GLU A 700 -1.53 -3.02 -18.61
CA GLU A 700 -0.65 -3.42 -19.72
C GLU A 700 0.71 -3.93 -19.19
N GLN A 701 1.18 -3.36 -18.07
CA GLN A 701 2.42 -3.76 -17.39
C GLN A 701 2.21 -4.93 -16.42
N LEU A 702 1.01 -5.10 -15.84
CA LEU A 702 0.66 -6.25 -14.99
C LEU A 702 0.34 -7.53 -15.77
N HIS A 703 -0.12 -7.43 -17.02
CA HIS A 703 -0.50 -8.62 -17.81
C HIS A 703 0.58 -9.14 -18.75
N GLY A 704 1.71 -8.43 -18.94
CA GLY A 704 2.64 -8.76 -20.02
C GLY A 704 1.95 -8.71 -21.39
N LYS A 705 2.71 -8.94 -22.47
CA LYS A 705 2.11 -9.10 -23.81
C LYS A 705 0.99 -10.14 -23.72
N LEU A 706 -0.23 -9.75 -24.13
CA LEU A 706 -1.45 -10.56 -24.13
C LEU A 706 -1.14 -12.02 -24.44
N SER A 707 -1.57 -12.93 -23.56
CA SER A 707 -1.50 -14.38 -23.81
C SER A 707 -2.13 -14.68 -25.19
N GLU A 708 -1.56 -15.60 -25.96
CA GLU A 708 -2.08 -15.99 -27.29
C GLU A 708 -3.59 -16.37 -27.27
N SER A 709 -4.12 -16.80 -26.11
CA SER A 709 -5.56 -17.10 -25.92
C SER A 709 -6.47 -15.86 -25.80
N GLU A 710 -5.90 -14.68 -25.52
CA GLU A 710 -6.63 -13.41 -25.37
C GLU A 710 -6.73 -12.61 -26.69
N GLN A 711 -5.98 -13.02 -27.71
CA GLN A 711 -6.06 -12.45 -29.07
C GLN A 711 -7.21 -13.08 -29.90
N THR A 712 -7.86 -14.12 -29.37
CA THR A 712 -9.00 -14.76 -30.03
C THR A 712 -10.27 -13.92 -29.86
N LEU A 713 -11.13 -13.88 -30.88
CA LEU A 713 -12.40 -13.11 -30.91
C LEU A 713 -13.30 -13.40 -29.69
N SER A 714 -13.26 -14.62 -29.14
CA SER A 714 -13.95 -15.00 -27.91
C SER A 714 -13.37 -14.38 -26.64
N GLY A 715 -12.06 -14.12 -26.58
CA GLY A 715 -11.39 -13.45 -25.45
C GLY A 715 -11.74 -11.97 -25.39
N VAL A 716 -11.75 -11.30 -26.54
CA VAL A 716 -12.22 -9.91 -26.68
C VAL A 716 -13.69 -9.78 -26.28
N LEU A 717 -14.57 -10.64 -26.78
CA LEU A 717 -16.00 -10.62 -26.43
C LEU A 717 -16.26 -10.84 -24.93
N LYS A 718 -15.45 -11.63 -24.22
CA LYS A 718 -15.56 -11.81 -22.76
C LYS A 718 -15.22 -10.55 -21.96
N ARG A 719 -14.44 -9.60 -22.49
CA ARG A 719 -14.14 -8.33 -21.80
C ARG A 719 -15.30 -7.34 -21.87
N PHE A 720 -16.15 -7.44 -22.89
CA PHE A 720 -17.39 -6.67 -23.00
C PHE A 720 -18.55 -7.25 -22.15
N ASP A 721 -18.29 -8.17 -21.22
CA ASP A 721 -19.32 -8.74 -20.34
C ASP A 721 -19.86 -7.67 -19.35
N PRO A 722 -21.13 -7.22 -19.50
CA PRO A 722 -21.71 -6.18 -18.67
C PRO A 722 -21.90 -6.62 -17.21
N ARG A 723 -21.86 -7.92 -16.92
CA ARG A 723 -22.03 -8.45 -15.56
C ARG A 723 -20.96 -7.95 -14.61
N LYS A 724 -19.75 -7.62 -15.09
CA LYS A 724 -18.69 -7.08 -14.23
C LYS A 724 -19.06 -5.71 -13.65
N ILE A 725 -19.65 -4.85 -14.48
CA ILE A 725 -20.13 -3.52 -14.08
C ILE A 725 -21.38 -3.69 -13.22
N LEU A 726 -22.36 -4.50 -13.66
CA LEU A 726 -23.63 -4.67 -12.95
C LEU A 726 -23.47 -5.33 -11.57
N LYS A 727 -22.46 -6.20 -11.37
CA LYS A 727 -22.13 -6.77 -10.06
C LYS A 727 -21.74 -5.73 -9.02
N GLN A 728 -21.27 -4.54 -9.43
CA GLN A 728 -20.93 -3.48 -8.48
C GLN A 728 -22.18 -2.94 -7.76
N PHE A 729 -23.35 -2.94 -8.42
CA PHE A 729 -24.63 -2.57 -7.81
C PHE A 729 -25.13 -3.57 -6.75
N LEU A 730 -24.55 -4.78 -6.67
CA LEU A 730 -24.85 -5.70 -5.57
C LEU A 730 -24.29 -5.21 -4.23
N ARG A 731 -23.35 -4.26 -4.23
CA ARG A 731 -22.84 -3.63 -3.02
C ARG A 731 -23.80 -2.50 -2.60
N PRO A 732 -24.41 -2.56 -1.40
CA PRO A 732 -25.44 -1.61 -1.00
C PRO A 732 -24.93 -0.16 -0.93
N GLN A 733 -23.67 0.04 -0.55
CA GLN A 733 -23.05 1.37 -0.48
C GLN A 733 -22.93 2.04 -1.86
N VAL A 734 -22.50 1.27 -2.87
CA VAL A 734 -22.35 1.76 -4.25
C VAL A 734 -23.73 2.05 -4.84
N PHE A 735 -24.68 1.13 -4.65
CA PHE A 735 -26.05 1.32 -5.11
C PHE A 735 -26.71 2.56 -4.51
N LEU A 736 -26.58 2.79 -3.18
CA LEU A 736 -27.16 3.97 -2.53
C LEU A 736 -26.50 5.28 -2.97
N ALA A 737 -25.19 5.28 -3.20
CA ALA A 737 -24.47 6.45 -3.72
C ALA A 737 -24.93 6.78 -5.16
N ASP A 738 -24.99 5.77 -6.03
CA ASP A 738 -25.44 5.93 -7.42
C ASP A 738 -26.92 6.33 -7.48
N LEU A 739 -27.76 5.80 -6.59
CA LEU A 739 -29.17 6.19 -6.47
C LEU A 739 -29.30 7.67 -6.08
N THR A 740 -28.47 8.14 -5.15
CA THR A 740 -28.44 9.55 -4.72
C THR A 740 -27.99 10.46 -5.86
N CYS A 741 -26.92 10.10 -6.57
CA CYS A 741 -26.48 10.80 -7.78
C CYS A 741 -27.54 10.78 -8.88
N GLY A 742 -28.29 9.69 -9.01
CA GLY A 742 -29.43 9.56 -9.93
C GLY A 742 -30.55 10.54 -9.61
N PHE A 743 -30.94 10.67 -8.34
CA PHE A 743 -31.93 11.68 -7.92
C PHE A 743 -31.46 13.11 -8.19
N LEU A 744 -30.17 13.40 -7.97
CA LEU A 744 -29.59 14.70 -8.30
C LEU A 744 -29.68 14.99 -9.81
N ALA A 745 -29.35 14.01 -10.64
CA ALA A 745 -29.46 14.14 -12.11
C ALA A 745 -30.93 14.31 -12.55
N ILE A 746 -31.87 13.56 -11.97
CA ILE A 746 -33.31 13.73 -12.24
C ILE A 746 -33.76 15.15 -11.89
N SER A 747 -33.36 15.66 -10.73
CA SER A 747 -33.66 17.04 -10.31
C SER A 747 -33.09 18.06 -11.30
N GLN A 748 -31.81 17.90 -11.68
CA GLN A 748 -31.13 18.78 -12.63
C GLN A 748 -31.84 18.81 -13.99
N TYR A 749 -32.05 17.66 -14.64
CA TYR A 749 -32.71 17.61 -15.95
C TYR A 749 -34.20 17.99 -15.87
N GLY A 750 -34.87 17.68 -14.76
CA GLY A 750 -36.24 18.13 -14.50
C GLY A 750 -36.34 19.65 -14.48
N LEU A 751 -35.43 20.34 -13.78
CA LEU A 751 -35.39 21.80 -13.75
C LEU A 751 -35.13 22.40 -15.15
N LEU A 752 -34.19 21.84 -15.91
CA LEU A 752 -33.81 22.34 -17.23
C LEU A 752 -34.92 22.14 -18.28
N THR A 753 -35.62 21.02 -18.25
CA THR A 753 -36.72 20.75 -19.21
C THR A 753 -37.96 21.61 -18.97
N CYS A 754 -38.24 21.96 -17.70
CA CYS A 754 -39.42 22.76 -17.32
C CYS A 754 -39.41 24.18 -17.89
N VAL A 755 -38.25 24.80 -18.12
CA VAL A 755 -38.16 26.22 -18.52
C VAL A 755 -38.93 26.51 -19.82
N ARG A 756 -38.66 25.78 -20.90
CA ARG A 756 -39.34 26.01 -22.19
C ARG A 756 -40.81 25.57 -22.15
N HIS A 757 -41.14 24.49 -21.46
CA HIS A 757 -42.51 23.95 -21.44
C HIS A 757 -43.47 24.67 -20.49
N ILE A 758 -42.98 25.20 -19.37
CA ILE A 758 -43.83 25.82 -18.33
C ILE A 758 -43.74 27.35 -18.38
N ILE A 759 -42.53 27.91 -18.48
CA ILE A 759 -42.34 29.36 -18.38
C ILE A 759 -42.77 30.06 -19.67
N THR A 760 -42.43 29.49 -20.84
CA THR A 760 -42.74 30.13 -22.13
C THR A 760 -44.25 30.33 -22.36
N PRO A 761 -45.13 29.32 -22.16
CA PRO A 761 -46.57 29.51 -22.34
C PRO A 761 -47.19 30.41 -21.26
N ARG A 762 -46.69 30.35 -20.03
CA ARG A 762 -47.25 31.09 -18.87
C ARG A 762 -46.93 32.58 -18.88
N TYR A 763 -45.75 32.95 -19.38
CA TYR A 763 -45.29 34.34 -19.44
C TYR A 763 -45.27 34.90 -20.87
N HIS A 764 -45.87 34.18 -21.84
CA HIS A 764 -45.97 34.58 -23.24
C HIS A 764 -44.61 34.96 -23.88
N ILE A 765 -43.56 34.19 -23.58
CA ILE A 765 -42.20 34.47 -24.06
C ILE A 765 -42.07 34.05 -25.54
N ALA A 766 -42.18 35.01 -26.45
CA ALA A 766 -42.26 34.69 -27.89
C ALA A 766 -40.95 34.19 -28.51
N THR A 767 -39.77 34.54 -27.96
CA THR A 767 -38.49 34.28 -28.63
C THR A 767 -37.65 33.17 -27.96
N PRO A 768 -37.00 32.28 -28.73
CA PRO A 768 -36.06 31.28 -28.19
C PRO A 768 -34.91 31.91 -27.38
N LEU A 769 -34.44 33.10 -27.78
CA LEU A 769 -33.41 33.87 -27.09
C LEU A 769 -33.76 34.14 -25.62
N ILE A 770 -34.94 34.69 -25.35
CA ILE A 770 -35.35 35.04 -23.98
C ILE A 770 -35.50 33.76 -23.15
N SER A 771 -36.01 32.68 -23.74
CA SER A 771 -36.08 31.38 -23.06
C SER A 771 -34.71 30.80 -22.71
N GLY A 772 -33.69 31.02 -23.55
CA GLY A 772 -32.31 30.59 -23.30
C GLY A 772 -31.66 31.28 -22.08
N LEU A 773 -32.03 32.54 -21.79
CA LEU A 773 -31.48 33.30 -20.67
C LEU A 773 -31.87 32.73 -19.29
N PHE A 774 -33.04 32.09 -19.19
CA PHE A 774 -33.50 31.47 -17.93
C PHE A 774 -32.62 30.29 -17.48
N TYR A 775 -31.76 29.76 -18.35
CA TYR A 775 -30.83 28.68 -18.03
C TYR A 775 -29.53 29.18 -17.36
N ILE A 776 -29.26 30.50 -17.38
CA ILE A 776 -28.04 31.08 -16.79
C ILE A 776 -28.06 30.94 -15.27
N ALA A 777 -29.18 31.24 -14.61
CA ALA A 777 -29.30 31.18 -13.15
C ALA A 777 -29.00 29.77 -12.58
N PRO A 778 -29.65 28.68 -13.04
CA PRO A 778 -29.29 27.33 -12.60
C PRO A 778 -27.86 26.95 -13.00
N GLY A 779 -27.39 27.38 -14.17
CA GLY A 779 -25.99 27.19 -14.60
C GLY A 779 -24.95 27.80 -13.66
N MET A 780 -25.17 29.03 -13.22
CA MET A 780 -24.29 29.71 -12.26
C MET A 780 -24.27 29.00 -10.91
N GLY A 781 -25.44 28.55 -10.42
CA GLY A 781 -25.52 27.75 -9.20
C GLY A 781 -24.72 26.45 -9.29
N PHE A 782 -24.80 25.76 -10.42
CA PHE A 782 -24.05 24.54 -10.67
C PHE A 782 -22.53 24.75 -10.75
N ILE A 783 -22.08 25.81 -11.42
CA ILE A 783 -20.66 26.16 -11.55
C ILE A 783 -20.09 26.50 -10.16
N VAL A 784 -20.78 27.38 -9.42
CA VAL A 784 -20.38 27.78 -8.07
C VAL A 784 -20.36 26.55 -7.14
N GLY A 785 -21.39 25.71 -7.18
CA GLY A 785 -21.44 24.47 -6.39
C GLY A 785 -20.30 23.51 -6.70
N SER A 786 -19.93 23.35 -7.97
CA SER A 786 -18.83 22.47 -8.38
C SER A 786 -17.46 22.99 -7.92
N VAL A 787 -17.24 24.30 -8.04
CA VAL A 787 -15.99 24.94 -7.59
C VAL A 787 -15.90 24.92 -6.06
N LEU A 788 -16.97 25.30 -5.36
CA LEU A 788 -17.01 25.26 -3.90
C LEU A 788 -16.88 23.83 -3.38
N GLY A 789 -17.53 22.83 -4.01
CA GLY A 789 -17.37 21.42 -3.65
C GLY A 789 -15.92 20.92 -3.84
N GLY A 790 -15.26 21.31 -4.94
CA GLY A 790 -13.86 20.99 -5.17
C GLY A 790 -12.87 21.68 -4.22
N LEU A 791 -13.20 22.88 -3.73
CA LEU A 791 -12.41 23.63 -2.76
C LEU A 791 -12.69 23.20 -1.31
N ALA A 792 -13.94 22.84 -1.03
CA ALA A 792 -14.42 22.38 0.27
C ALA A 792 -14.12 20.90 0.51
N TYR A 793 -13.60 20.17 -0.49
CA TYR A 793 -12.93 18.89 -0.29
C TYR A 793 -11.70 19.13 0.60
N PRO A 794 -11.80 18.93 1.93
CA PRO A 794 -10.71 19.24 2.85
C PRO A 794 -9.70 18.09 2.75
N LYS A 795 -8.40 18.25 3.01
CA LYS A 795 -7.85 18.61 4.32
C LYS A 795 -8.52 17.90 5.53
N THR A 796 -9.36 16.90 5.27
CA THR A 796 -9.88 15.89 6.19
C THR A 796 -9.18 14.59 5.80
N GLY A 797 -7.89 14.56 6.13
CA GLY A 797 -7.11 13.33 6.28
C GLY A 797 -6.82 13.16 7.75
#